data_AF-A0A6P1CVI2-F1
#
_entry.id   AF-A0A6P1CVI2-F1
#
_cell.length_a   1.000
_cell.length_b   1.000
_cell.length_c   1.000
_cell.angle_alpha   90.00
_cell.angle_beta   90.00
_cell.angle_gamma   90.00
#
_symmetry.space_group_name_H-M   'P 1'
#
loop_
_entity.id
_entity.type
_entity.pdbx_description
1 polymer ?
#
loop_
_entity_poly.entity_id
_entity_poly.type
_entity_poly.pdbx_seq_one_letter_code
_entity_poly.pdbx_strand_id
1 'polypeptide(L)'
;MIAWDPATCDFDRWRPRTAARRLRNWIGATRRRRWTVWLVGSAFILFVFPGLVGAVATAGTGNLAAGSSANTALSALEVKDSSGVDLAQYMFVVNVGNSLFNPADAALALVIGLIFAGWLVVVGAVLWLVGWVLSFVWLDLIGNVITGVANSFTSQIATTIMLVTAATIGAVIVGVFLARGLHAKATAQIVTMVGVAMLGPIFLANPLAEILSSHGVLVQGRDIGLSVAAGLHGSTAIDPDQLVATMQADTVDNFARKPLQVWNFGLVVDEYTGCKEAWSAGIQAQSGDAVRDNLKACGQAGEYAYAVSSEPTIGQIGAGILILLSAIIMLYFAASLSIRIIWAALDAIYHGFMMIFGLAAGGFIYGPTQTFMARNAADSIIAGARMAVNTVFLSVYLLILGRVFEQAGGQVITVLVVGAVIQIVGVVQARRLNDSLTRGNEWIADRFSAVMQGGQALGVGGGGGSGGSGMGLAGVTNTMGTGAALLAGMGALSTINNSPAAAWLIGRVNPLNPAARRAEQMRRTQIAGWTQAHMAEAYPASFLNRVQFAEAASEGLARHQAERLRGWNTTANTRTPDHVHIPSGIDTPRGAAIAVQWAAGAGAASEGDLLAALAMAGFTDRQVMNNAIWAHVYAENHTADEPAKAKPMARVAALSRVFESNPTEHNLYALEMAAVQLRTERSGGVALTSAQRDLARDYMDNPTLEGIRRLQRRADGLDPVTGNVDPGSTRDDRIAAERTLSWIENGYAMNILNAVDQLNQTPLEDIQAGARVRSAHPAVRDLRRWVTDARRLERQTHGDGATGADMAPPR
;
A
#
# COMPACT_ATOMS: atom_id res chain seq x y z
N MET A 1 -7.36 36.69 -26.86
CA MET A 1 -8.82 36.73 -26.64
C MET A 1 -9.38 35.39 -27.09
N ILE A 2 -9.70 34.50 -26.15
CA ILE A 2 -10.35 33.22 -26.45
C ILE A 2 -11.84 33.45 -26.22
N ALA A 3 -12.63 33.31 -27.29
CA ALA A 3 -14.07 33.50 -27.26
C ALA A 3 -14.72 32.43 -26.37
N TRP A 4 -15.47 32.86 -25.36
CA TRP A 4 -16.34 32.00 -24.58
C TRP A 4 -17.59 31.71 -25.39
N ASP A 5 -17.78 30.46 -25.79
CA ASP A 5 -19.01 30.00 -26.44
C ASP A 5 -20.06 29.67 -25.35
N PRO A 6 -21.16 30.44 -25.23
CA PRO A 6 -22.19 30.23 -24.21
C PRO A 6 -23.00 28.93 -24.41
N ALA A 7 -22.80 28.19 -25.49
CA ALA A 7 -23.54 26.94 -25.77
C ALA A 7 -23.12 25.72 -24.92
N THR A 8 -22.04 25.81 -24.13
CA THR A 8 -21.53 24.68 -23.32
C THR A 8 -21.87 24.75 -21.82
N CYS A 9 -22.57 25.80 -21.39
CA CYS A 9 -23.06 25.88 -20.01
C CYS A 9 -24.37 25.09 -19.85
N ASP A 10 -24.25 23.85 -19.41
CA ASP A 10 -25.38 23.01 -19.02
C ASP A 10 -25.98 23.49 -17.68
N PHE A 11 -26.95 24.41 -17.75
CA PHE A 11 -27.67 24.97 -16.60
C PHE A 11 -28.49 23.92 -15.84
N ASP A 12 -28.79 22.76 -16.44
CA ASP A 12 -29.50 21.67 -15.76
C ASP A 12 -28.65 20.97 -14.69
N ARG A 13 -27.33 21.13 -14.79
CA ARG A 13 -26.36 20.64 -13.80
C ARG A 13 -26.49 21.32 -12.43
N TRP A 14 -26.95 22.56 -12.40
CA TRP A 14 -27.00 23.42 -11.21
C TRP A 14 -28.39 23.54 -10.58
N ARG A 15 -29.41 22.84 -11.12
CA ARG A 15 -30.73 22.81 -10.50
C ARG A 15 -30.61 22.24 -9.07
N PRO A 16 -31.23 22.88 -8.06
CA PRO A 16 -31.01 22.57 -6.64
C PRO A 16 -31.36 21.12 -6.29
N ARG A 17 -32.35 20.52 -6.97
CA ARG A 17 -32.74 19.12 -6.79
C ARG A 17 -31.67 18.14 -7.28
N THR A 18 -31.02 18.41 -8.41
CA THR A 18 -29.94 17.58 -8.97
C THR A 18 -28.63 17.76 -8.21
N ALA A 19 -28.32 18.98 -7.78
CA ALA A 19 -27.18 19.26 -6.90
C ALA A 19 -27.34 18.57 -5.53
N ALA A 20 -28.52 18.66 -4.91
CA ALA A 20 -28.82 17.99 -3.65
C ALA A 20 -28.75 16.46 -3.77
N ARG A 21 -29.23 15.88 -4.88
CA ARG A 21 -29.17 14.43 -5.12
C ARG A 21 -27.74 13.95 -5.32
N ARG A 22 -26.89 14.72 -6.01
CA ARG A 22 -25.46 14.44 -6.13
C ARG A 22 -24.71 14.58 -4.81
N LEU A 23 -25.01 15.62 -4.03
CA LEU A 23 -24.43 15.79 -2.70
C LEU A 23 -24.80 14.61 -1.81
N ARG A 24 -26.07 14.19 -1.81
CA ARG A 24 -26.56 13.03 -1.04
C ARG A 24 -25.89 11.72 -1.48
N ASN A 25 -25.71 11.53 -2.79
CA ASN A 25 -24.99 10.38 -3.34
C ASN A 25 -23.48 10.42 -3.01
N TRP A 26 -22.87 11.61 -2.99
CA TRP A 26 -21.47 11.82 -2.64
C TRP A 26 -21.20 11.59 -1.14
N ILE A 27 -22.07 12.10 -0.27
CA ILE A 27 -22.08 11.84 1.17
C ILE A 27 -22.30 10.33 1.40
N GLY A 28 -23.18 9.70 0.62
CA GLY A 28 -23.53 8.29 0.70
C GLY A 28 -22.44 7.30 0.24
N ALA A 29 -21.46 7.75 -0.56
CA ALA A 29 -20.55 6.86 -1.29
C ALA A 29 -19.52 6.13 -0.43
N THR A 30 -19.12 6.69 0.73
CA THR A 30 -18.16 6.04 1.64
C THR A 30 -18.49 6.26 3.11
N ARG A 31 -18.20 5.27 3.96
CA ARG A 31 -18.50 5.31 5.42
C ARG A 31 -17.76 6.47 6.12
N ARG A 32 -16.55 6.81 5.66
CA ARG A 32 -15.77 7.95 6.17
C ARG A 32 -16.41 9.30 5.85
N ARG A 33 -16.91 9.52 4.62
CA ARG A 33 -17.58 10.79 4.25
C ARG A 33 -18.89 11.01 4.99
N ARG A 34 -19.64 9.94 5.24
CA ARG A 34 -20.82 10.00 6.13
C ARG A 34 -20.42 10.45 7.53
N TRP A 35 -19.35 9.90 8.10
CA TRP A 35 -18.85 10.29 9.41
C TRP A 35 -18.33 11.73 9.46
N THR A 36 -17.62 12.21 8.44
CA THR A 36 -17.15 13.61 8.40
C THR A 36 -18.30 14.59 8.28
N VAL A 37 -19.29 14.29 7.43
CA VAL A 37 -20.49 15.11 7.25
C VAL A 37 -21.38 15.06 8.48
N TRP A 38 -21.45 13.92 9.17
CA TRP A 38 -22.11 13.81 10.46
C TRP A 38 -21.36 14.58 11.54
N LEU A 39 -20.04 14.48 11.67
CA LEU A 39 -19.29 15.25 12.67
C LEU A 39 -19.36 16.76 12.43
N VAL A 40 -19.22 17.21 11.19
CA VAL A 40 -19.38 18.63 10.81
C VAL A 40 -20.83 19.07 10.98
N GLY A 41 -21.80 18.23 10.61
CA GLY A 41 -23.22 18.50 10.80
C GLY A 41 -23.63 18.52 12.27
N SER A 42 -23.06 17.64 13.09
CA SER A 42 -23.25 17.59 14.53
C SER A 42 -22.61 18.80 15.20
N ALA A 43 -21.39 19.19 14.82
CA ALA A 43 -20.76 20.42 15.30
C ALA A 43 -21.57 21.65 14.88
N PHE A 44 -22.07 21.70 13.65
CA PHE A 44 -22.96 22.77 13.20
C PHE A 44 -24.26 22.79 14.02
N ILE A 45 -24.86 21.64 14.30
CA ILE A 45 -26.07 21.56 15.14
C ILE A 45 -25.77 21.91 16.60
N LEU A 46 -24.61 21.54 17.15
CA LEU A 46 -24.28 21.80 18.55
C LEU A 46 -23.85 23.25 18.80
N PHE A 47 -23.20 23.89 17.82
CA PHE A 47 -22.62 25.23 17.99
C PHE A 47 -23.38 26.34 17.24
N VAL A 48 -24.04 26.04 16.11
CA VAL A 48 -24.76 27.04 15.30
C VAL A 48 -26.28 27.02 15.56
N PHE A 49 -26.86 25.85 15.86
CA PHE A 49 -28.30 25.72 16.13
C PHE A 49 -28.77 26.42 17.42
N PRO A 50 -27.99 26.49 18.53
CA PRO A 50 -28.35 27.34 19.66
C PRO A 50 -28.41 28.82 19.28
N GLY A 51 -27.55 29.25 18.34
CA GLY A 51 -27.60 30.56 17.67
C GLY A 51 -28.96 30.89 17.05
N LEU A 52 -29.61 29.89 16.43
CA LEU A 52 -30.93 30.02 15.80
C LEU A 52 -32.05 30.27 16.83
N VAL A 53 -32.00 29.62 18.00
CA VAL A 53 -33.05 29.77 19.01
C VAL A 53 -32.96 31.13 19.71
N GLY A 54 -31.73 31.66 19.91
CA GLY A 54 -31.51 32.99 20.48
C GLY A 54 -31.91 34.14 19.54
N ALA A 55 -31.61 34.03 18.24
CA ALA A 55 -31.97 35.05 17.25
C ALA A 55 -33.50 35.18 17.04
N VAL A 56 -34.26 34.09 17.22
CA VAL A 56 -35.72 34.10 17.15
C VAL A 56 -36.35 34.67 18.43
N ALA A 57 -35.69 34.54 19.58
CA ALA A 57 -36.16 35.12 20.84
C ALA A 57 -35.98 36.65 20.92
N THR A 58 -34.97 37.22 20.24
CA THR A 58 -34.71 38.67 20.19
C THR A 58 -35.46 39.42 19.08
N ALA A 59 -36.23 38.71 18.24
CA ALA A 59 -37.02 39.32 17.17
C ALA A 59 -38.16 40.24 17.67
N GLY A 60 -38.47 40.22 18.98
CA GLY A 60 -39.51 41.04 19.62
C GLY A 60 -39.07 42.42 20.10
N THR A 61 -37.78 42.79 20.06
CA THR A 61 -37.27 44.05 20.64
C THR A 61 -36.81 45.09 19.63
N GLY A 62 -37.09 44.91 18.33
CA GLY A 62 -36.71 45.88 17.29
C GLY A 62 -35.20 45.99 17.05
N ASN A 63 -34.41 45.04 17.56
CA ASN A 63 -32.98 44.93 17.32
C ASN A 63 -32.59 43.46 17.18
N LEU A 64 -32.17 43.07 15.97
CA LEU A 64 -31.57 41.76 15.72
C LEU A 64 -30.07 41.84 16.03
N ALA A 65 -29.70 41.89 17.31
CA ALA A 65 -28.34 41.57 17.72
C ALA A 65 -28.12 40.06 17.52
N ALA A 66 -27.80 39.66 16.29
CA ALA A 66 -27.49 38.28 15.97
C ALA A 66 -26.20 37.87 16.69
N GLY A 67 -26.33 37.27 17.88
CA GLY A 67 -25.17 36.84 18.67
C GLY A 67 -25.48 36.28 20.07
N SER A 68 -26.61 36.64 20.69
CA SER A 68 -26.83 36.40 22.13
C SER A 68 -26.63 34.95 22.61
N SER A 69 -26.92 33.92 21.81
CA SER A 69 -26.78 32.50 22.22
C SER A 69 -25.52 31.78 21.71
N ALA A 70 -24.83 32.27 20.67
CA ALA A 70 -23.51 31.73 20.28
C ALA A 70 -22.41 32.11 21.31
N ASN A 71 -22.66 33.21 22.02
CA ASN A 71 -21.73 33.84 22.97
C ASN A 71 -21.46 33.00 24.23
N THR A 72 -22.35 32.07 24.63
CA THR A 72 -22.18 31.30 25.88
C THR A 72 -21.17 30.14 25.76
N ALA A 73 -21.05 29.53 24.58
CA ALA A 73 -20.09 28.45 24.36
C ALA A 73 -18.69 29.00 24.00
N LEU A 74 -18.64 30.14 23.30
CA LEU A 74 -17.37 30.81 22.99
C LEU A 74 -16.76 31.56 24.18
N SER A 75 -17.56 32.05 25.13
CA SER A 75 -17.02 32.73 26.33
C SER A 75 -16.16 31.81 27.19
N ALA A 76 -16.39 30.49 27.14
CA ALA A 76 -15.54 29.49 27.78
C ALA A 76 -14.13 29.38 27.15
N LEU A 77 -13.91 29.95 25.96
CA LEU A 77 -12.62 29.95 25.28
C LEU A 77 -11.72 31.12 25.69
N GLU A 78 -12.26 32.14 26.39
CA GLU A 78 -11.56 33.33 26.92
C GLU A 78 -10.56 33.99 25.94
N VAL A 79 -10.91 34.08 24.65
CA VAL A 79 -10.05 34.67 23.62
C VAL A 79 -10.26 36.19 23.58
N LYS A 80 -9.24 36.97 23.96
CA LYS A 80 -9.31 38.44 24.03
C LYS A 80 -8.51 39.14 22.94
N ASP A 81 -9.00 40.31 22.54
CA ASP A 81 -8.34 41.22 21.62
C ASP A 81 -7.33 42.16 22.32
N SER A 82 -6.64 43.04 21.58
CA SER A 82 -5.66 43.97 22.19
C SER A 82 -6.27 45.01 23.13
N SER A 83 -7.58 45.23 23.06
CA SER A 83 -8.35 46.12 23.96
C SER A 83 -8.93 45.40 25.17
N GLY A 84 -8.68 44.10 25.33
CA GLY A 84 -9.24 43.28 26.41
C GLY A 84 -10.72 42.93 26.24
N VAL A 85 -11.29 43.13 25.05
CA VAL A 85 -12.65 42.69 24.70
C VAL A 85 -12.60 41.20 24.37
N ASP A 86 -13.54 40.44 24.93
CA ASP A 86 -13.69 39.02 24.63
C ASP A 86 -14.33 38.85 23.23
N LEU A 87 -13.75 37.98 22.41
CA LEU A 87 -14.27 37.61 21.10
C LEU A 87 -15.72 37.10 21.18
N ALA A 88 -16.09 36.45 22.30
CA ALA A 88 -17.46 36.00 22.54
C ALA A 88 -18.46 37.16 22.72
N GLN A 89 -18.01 38.40 22.91
CA GLN A 89 -18.88 39.57 23.01
C GLN A 89 -19.12 40.25 21.66
N TYR A 90 -18.41 39.83 20.61
CA TYR A 90 -18.53 40.44 19.29
C TYR A 90 -19.93 40.23 18.72
N MET A 91 -20.47 41.28 18.11
CA MET A 91 -21.78 41.25 17.47
C MET A 91 -21.76 41.91 16.10
N PHE A 92 -22.65 41.45 15.22
CA PHE A 92 -22.96 42.16 14.00
C PHE A 92 -23.96 43.29 14.30
N VAL A 93 -23.61 44.52 13.90
CA VAL A 93 -24.32 45.75 14.28
C VAL A 93 -25.05 46.28 13.05
N VAL A 94 -26.35 46.00 12.96
CA VAL A 94 -27.25 46.58 11.96
C VAL A 94 -28.58 46.94 12.61
N ASN A 95 -29.06 48.16 12.32
CA ASN A 95 -30.39 48.58 12.73
C ASN A 95 -31.44 47.92 11.81
N VAL A 96 -32.34 47.17 12.41
CA VAL A 96 -33.50 46.61 11.74
C VAL A 96 -34.68 47.22 12.46
N GLY A 97 -35.17 48.37 11.98
CA GLY A 97 -36.33 49.04 12.56
C GLY A 97 -37.53 48.09 12.72
N ASN A 98 -38.64 48.55 13.30
CA ASN A 98 -39.78 47.69 13.68
C ASN A 98 -40.08 46.57 12.65
N SER A 99 -39.74 45.33 13.02
CA SER A 99 -39.70 44.13 12.15
C SER A 99 -41.05 43.76 11.51
N LEU A 100 -42.13 44.35 12.01
CA LEU A 100 -43.50 44.25 11.50
C LEU A 100 -43.72 44.96 10.15
N PHE A 101 -42.93 45.99 9.81
CA PHE A 101 -43.19 46.83 8.64
C PHE A 101 -42.23 46.61 7.47
N ASN A 102 -41.06 46.01 7.69
CA ASN A 102 -40.09 45.66 6.63
C ASN A 102 -39.62 44.20 6.73
N PRO A 103 -40.43 43.22 6.27
CA PRO A 103 -40.09 41.80 6.38
C PRO A 103 -38.87 41.38 5.55
N ALA A 104 -38.54 42.13 4.49
CA ALA A 104 -37.36 41.89 3.67
C ALA A 104 -36.05 42.20 4.43
N ASP A 105 -36.01 43.30 5.17
CA ASP A 105 -34.84 43.72 5.96
C ASP A 105 -34.61 42.78 7.15
N ALA A 106 -35.70 42.32 7.78
CA ALA A 106 -35.65 41.30 8.82
C ALA A 106 -35.12 39.96 8.30
N ALA A 107 -35.54 39.54 7.09
CA ALA A 107 -35.03 38.32 6.46
C ALA A 107 -33.55 38.45 6.08
N LEU A 108 -33.11 39.60 5.56
CA LEU A 108 -31.71 39.88 5.24
C LEU A 108 -30.84 39.87 6.49
N ALA A 109 -31.27 40.54 7.56
CA ALA A 109 -30.57 40.57 8.84
C ALA A 109 -30.45 39.17 9.48
N LEU A 110 -31.48 38.32 9.36
CA LEU A 110 -31.43 36.93 9.82
C LEU A 110 -30.37 36.12 9.05
N VAL A 111 -30.33 36.26 7.73
CA VAL A 111 -29.34 35.57 6.88
C VAL A 111 -27.91 36.04 7.24
N ILE A 112 -27.70 37.34 7.38
CA ILE A 112 -26.39 37.90 7.75
C ILE A 112 -26.00 37.43 9.15
N GLY A 113 -26.94 37.43 10.11
CA GLY A 113 -26.73 36.92 11.45
C GLY A 113 -26.29 35.45 11.50
N LEU A 114 -26.84 34.60 10.62
CA LEU A 114 -26.43 33.20 10.51
C LEU A 114 -25.01 33.06 9.97
N ILE A 115 -24.65 33.85 8.95
CA ILE A 115 -23.30 33.87 8.39
C ILE A 115 -22.31 34.35 9.46
N PHE A 116 -22.68 35.39 10.23
CA PHE A 116 -21.88 35.94 11.32
C PHE A 116 -21.65 34.92 12.44
N ALA A 117 -22.70 34.26 12.91
CA ALA A 117 -22.56 33.22 13.94
C ALA A 117 -21.64 32.08 13.47
N GLY A 118 -21.80 31.62 12.22
CA GLY A 118 -20.92 30.61 11.63
C GLY A 118 -19.47 31.08 11.53
N TRP A 119 -19.24 32.33 11.11
CA TRP A 119 -17.92 32.93 11.04
C TRP A 119 -17.26 33.05 12.42
N LEU A 120 -17.98 33.59 13.42
CA LEU A 120 -17.46 33.81 14.76
C LEU A 120 -17.05 32.49 15.43
N VAL A 121 -17.86 31.43 15.28
CA VAL A 121 -17.53 30.09 15.80
C VAL A 121 -16.27 29.53 15.14
N VAL A 122 -16.17 29.61 13.81
CA VAL A 122 -15.02 29.08 13.07
C VAL A 122 -13.74 29.84 13.42
N VAL A 123 -13.80 31.18 13.39
CA VAL A 123 -12.65 32.03 13.71
C VAL A 123 -12.26 31.85 15.17
N GLY A 124 -13.21 31.93 16.10
CA GLY A 124 -12.95 31.77 17.53
C GLY A 124 -12.35 30.42 17.89
N ALA A 125 -12.84 29.32 17.31
CA ALA A 125 -12.29 27.99 17.57
C ALA A 125 -10.83 27.85 17.09
N VAL A 126 -10.48 28.42 15.94
CA VAL A 126 -9.10 28.35 15.44
C VAL A 126 -8.17 29.31 16.20
N LEU A 127 -8.62 30.52 16.51
CA LEU A 127 -7.83 31.47 17.30
C LEU A 127 -7.55 30.93 18.71
N TRP A 128 -8.56 30.32 19.33
CA TRP A 128 -8.38 29.58 20.57
C TRP A 128 -7.35 28.46 20.42
N LEU A 129 -7.45 27.62 19.38
CA LEU A 129 -6.51 26.51 19.16
C LEU A 129 -5.07 27.03 19.00
N VAL A 130 -4.87 28.11 18.25
CA VAL A 130 -3.55 28.71 18.03
C VAL A 130 -2.98 29.25 19.35
N GLY A 131 -3.76 30.02 20.11
CA GLY A 131 -3.36 30.53 21.42
C GLY A 131 -3.05 29.40 22.40
N TRP A 132 -3.91 28.38 22.44
CA TRP A 132 -3.75 27.20 23.29
C TRP A 132 -2.49 26.41 22.94
N VAL A 133 -2.18 26.21 21.65
CA VAL A 133 -0.96 25.50 21.24
C VAL A 133 0.29 26.31 21.56
N LEU A 134 0.27 27.63 21.30
CA LEU A 134 1.40 28.52 21.57
C LEU A 134 1.64 28.77 23.06
N SER A 135 0.62 28.63 23.91
CA SER A 135 0.79 28.73 25.37
C SER A 135 1.39 27.49 26.01
N PHE A 136 1.42 26.35 25.30
CA PHE A 136 1.96 25.06 25.78
C PHE A 136 1.34 24.49 27.06
N VAL A 137 0.34 25.15 27.66
CA VAL A 137 -0.40 24.67 28.84
C VAL A 137 -0.95 23.26 28.62
N TRP A 138 -1.31 22.94 27.38
CA TRP A 138 -1.75 21.60 26.99
C TRP A 138 -0.68 20.51 27.17
N LEU A 139 0.59 20.86 26.95
CA LEU A 139 1.70 19.94 27.11
C LEU A 139 1.90 19.62 28.59
N ASP A 140 1.68 20.58 29.50
CA ASP A 140 1.73 20.35 30.95
C ASP A 140 0.60 19.42 31.39
N LEU A 141 -0.62 19.62 30.87
CA LEU A 141 -1.76 18.75 31.17
C LEU A 141 -1.48 17.28 30.78
N ILE A 142 -0.96 17.06 29.58
CA ILE A 142 -0.64 15.71 29.09
C ILE A 142 0.61 15.18 29.81
N GLY A 143 1.62 16.02 29.98
CA GLY A 143 2.92 15.64 30.50
C GLY A 143 2.86 15.19 31.95
N ASN A 144 2.06 15.86 32.78
CA ASN A 144 1.82 15.45 34.17
C ASN A 144 1.19 14.06 34.26
N VAL A 145 0.20 13.78 33.41
CA VAL A 145 -0.48 12.47 33.37
C VAL A 145 0.47 11.37 32.91
N ILE A 146 1.19 11.58 31.80
CA ILE A 146 2.04 10.53 31.23
C ILE A 146 3.30 10.31 32.07
N THR A 147 3.87 11.34 32.70
CA THR A 147 5.02 11.19 33.62
C THR A 147 4.66 10.30 34.81
N GLY A 148 3.46 10.44 35.38
CA GLY A 148 2.99 9.54 36.44
C GLY A 148 2.88 8.08 35.99
N VAL A 149 2.38 7.84 34.77
CA VAL A 149 2.31 6.50 34.17
C VAL A 149 3.71 5.93 33.90
N ALA A 150 4.59 6.74 33.32
CA ALA A 150 5.95 6.34 32.97
C ALA A 150 6.80 6.02 34.21
N ASN A 151 6.65 6.79 35.30
CA ASN A 151 7.33 6.52 36.57
C ASN A 151 6.84 5.21 37.20
N SER A 152 5.52 4.99 37.21
CA SER A 152 4.92 3.74 37.69
C SER A 152 5.41 2.54 36.88
N PHE A 153 5.44 2.68 35.56
CA PHE A 153 5.89 1.64 34.65
C PHE A 153 7.38 1.33 34.78
N THR A 154 8.20 2.37 34.89
CA THR A 154 9.65 2.23 35.05
C THR A 154 10.01 1.54 36.36
N SER A 155 9.30 1.84 37.45
CA SER A 155 9.51 1.16 38.74
C SER A 155 9.30 -0.36 38.68
N GLN A 156 8.43 -0.84 37.77
CA GLN A 156 8.15 -2.27 37.61
C GLN A 156 9.17 -2.97 36.70
N ILE A 157 9.63 -2.28 35.67
CA ILE A 157 10.49 -2.89 34.64
C ILE A 157 11.96 -2.74 34.99
N ALA A 158 12.38 -1.57 35.43
CA ALA A 158 13.78 -1.23 35.69
C ALA A 158 14.27 -1.68 37.07
N THR A 159 13.95 -2.91 37.43
CA THR A 159 14.46 -3.50 38.67
C THR A 159 15.98 -3.72 38.55
N THR A 160 16.69 -3.58 39.68
CA THR A 160 18.14 -3.85 39.74
C THR A 160 18.48 -5.24 39.21
N ILE A 161 17.61 -6.23 39.46
CA ILE A 161 17.76 -7.61 38.96
C ILE A 161 17.71 -7.65 37.43
N MET A 162 16.81 -6.89 36.81
CA MET A 162 16.65 -6.87 35.36
C MET A 162 17.84 -6.18 34.67
N LEU A 163 18.32 -5.06 35.22
CA LEU A 163 19.52 -4.39 34.72
C LEU A 163 20.78 -5.27 34.83
N VAL A 164 20.98 -5.93 35.97
CA VAL A 164 22.12 -6.83 36.19
C VAL A 164 22.04 -8.02 35.23
N THR A 165 20.87 -8.65 35.07
CA THR A 165 20.73 -9.77 34.14
C THR A 165 20.95 -9.33 32.68
N ALA A 166 20.38 -8.21 32.24
CA ALA A 166 20.62 -7.68 30.89
C ALA A 166 22.10 -7.35 30.64
N ALA A 167 22.78 -6.72 31.61
CA ALA A 167 24.20 -6.41 31.53
C ALA A 167 25.07 -7.68 31.47
N THR A 168 24.74 -8.72 32.26
CA THR A 168 25.47 -10.00 32.19
C THR A 168 25.30 -10.69 30.84
N ILE A 169 24.11 -10.68 30.24
CA ILE A 169 23.86 -11.22 28.90
C ILE A 169 24.69 -10.45 27.86
N GLY A 170 24.70 -9.12 27.94
CA GLY A 170 25.54 -8.27 27.09
C GLY A 170 27.03 -8.60 27.20
N ALA A 171 27.53 -8.76 28.43
CA ALA A 171 28.92 -9.11 28.69
C ALA A 171 29.31 -10.50 28.13
N VAL A 172 28.41 -11.49 28.22
CA VAL A 172 28.61 -12.81 27.61
C VAL A 172 28.74 -12.70 26.09
N ILE A 173 27.89 -11.89 25.43
CA ILE A 173 27.97 -11.67 23.98
C ILE A 173 29.30 -11.00 23.57
N VAL A 174 29.76 -10.02 24.35
CA VAL A 174 31.11 -9.43 24.17
C VAL A 174 32.20 -10.49 24.27
N GLY A 175 32.12 -11.37 25.28
CA GLY A 175 33.04 -12.50 25.44
C GLY A 175 33.04 -13.45 24.23
N VAL A 176 31.88 -13.75 23.67
CA VAL A 176 31.74 -14.56 22.44
C VAL A 176 32.35 -13.86 21.22
N PHE A 177 32.21 -12.54 21.09
CA PHE A 177 32.84 -11.79 19.99
C PHE A 177 34.36 -11.75 20.11
N LEU A 178 34.88 -11.59 21.32
CA LEU A 178 36.32 -11.68 21.57
C LEU A 178 36.85 -13.08 21.26
N ALA A 179 36.15 -14.14 21.70
CA ALA A 179 36.52 -15.53 21.41
C ALA A 179 36.48 -15.87 19.91
N ARG A 180 35.62 -15.21 19.13
CA ARG A 180 35.50 -15.36 17.66
C ARG A 180 36.42 -14.43 16.86
N GLY A 181 37.27 -13.63 17.51
CA GLY A 181 38.17 -12.68 16.84
C GLY A 181 37.47 -11.44 16.23
N LEU A 182 36.21 -11.18 16.59
CA LEU A 182 35.39 -10.07 16.08
C LEU A 182 35.61 -8.79 16.91
N HIS A 183 36.85 -8.30 16.98
CA HIS A 183 37.23 -7.17 17.86
C HIS A 183 36.43 -5.89 17.62
N ALA A 184 36.11 -5.56 16.35
CA ALA A 184 35.32 -4.37 16.03
C ALA A 184 33.89 -4.41 16.61
N LYS A 185 33.23 -5.58 16.57
CA LYS A 185 31.88 -5.77 17.13
C LYS A 185 31.90 -5.77 18.65
N ALA A 186 32.95 -6.35 19.25
CA ALA A 186 33.15 -6.32 20.70
C ALA A 186 33.32 -4.88 21.22
N THR A 187 34.16 -4.07 20.58
CA THR A 187 34.35 -2.66 20.97
C THR A 187 33.06 -1.85 20.83
N ALA A 188 32.32 -2.00 19.72
CA ALA A 188 31.05 -1.31 19.52
C ALA A 188 30.02 -1.66 20.60
N GLN A 189 29.95 -2.94 21.00
CA GLN A 189 29.06 -3.41 22.05
C GLN A 189 29.43 -2.86 23.43
N ILE A 190 30.73 -2.82 23.77
CA ILE A 190 31.22 -2.25 25.03
C ILE A 190 30.86 -0.76 25.12
N VAL A 191 31.13 0.01 24.06
CA VAL A 191 30.80 1.44 24.01
C VAL A 191 29.30 1.66 24.18
N THR A 192 28.47 0.84 23.53
CA THR A 192 27.01 0.93 23.65
C THR A 192 26.53 0.61 25.07
N MET A 193 27.06 -0.46 25.68
CA MET A 193 26.73 -0.82 27.07
C MET A 193 27.14 0.25 28.07
N VAL A 194 28.32 0.87 27.90
CA VAL A 194 28.77 1.99 28.73
C VAL A 194 27.87 3.21 28.55
N GLY A 195 27.48 3.52 27.30
CA GLY A 195 26.54 4.61 27.01
C GLY A 195 25.18 4.41 27.67
N VAL A 196 24.63 3.19 27.60
CA VAL A 196 23.37 2.83 28.27
C VAL A 196 23.52 2.87 29.80
N ALA A 197 24.66 2.44 30.35
CA ALA A 197 24.92 2.50 31.79
C ALA A 197 25.03 3.94 32.33
N MET A 198 25.54 4.88 31.52
CA MET A 198 25.64 6.29 31.88
C MET A 198 24.30 7.03 31.72
N LEU A 199 23.63 6.84 30.59
CA LEU A 199 22.38 7.55 30.25
C LEU A 199 21.14 6.92 30.89
N GLY A 200 21.16 5.61 31.11
CA GLY A 200 20.06 4.83 31.65
C GLY A 200 19.55 5.37 32.99
N PRO A 201 20.37 5.47 34.04
CA PRO A 201 19.91 5.95 35.35
C PRO A 201 19.30 7.36 35.31
N ILE A 202 19.84 8.26 34.48
CA ILE A 202 19.35 9.64 34.32
C ILE A 202 17.95 9.62 33.71
N PHE A 203 17.77 8.87 32.63
CA PHE A 203 16.48 8.76 31.95
C PHE A 203 15.49 7.96 32.80
N LEU A 204 15.86 6.79 33.31
CA LEU A 204 14.95 5.91 34.06
C LEU A 204 14.52 6.46 35.42
N ALA A 205 15.28 7.36 36.04
CA ALA A 205 14.84 8.05 37.26
C ALA A 205 13.60 8.92 36.99
N ASN A 206 13.48 9.48 35.79
CA ASN A 206 12.35 10.31 35.38
C ASN A 206 12.21 10.33 33.83
N PRO A 207 11.69 9.25 33.21
CA PRO A 207 11.82 8.91 31.78
C PRO A 207 11.19 9.89 30.81
N LEU A 208 10.32 10.76 31.29
CA LEU A 208 9.72 11.80 30.47
C LEU A 208 10.06 13.21 30.95
N ALA A 209 10.71 13.36 32.10
CA ALA A 209 11.12 14.68 32.58
C ALA A 209 12.22 15.28 31.68
N GLU A 210 13.12 14.48 31.11
CA GLU A 210 14.13 15.04 30.20
C GLU A 210 13.52 15.56 28.88
N ILE A 211 12.33 15.08 28.51
CA ILE A 211 11.61 15.50 27.30
C ILE A 211 10.61 16.62 27.61
N LEU A 212 9.95 16.56 28.78
CA LEU A 212 8.81 17.40 29.18
C LEU A 212 9.13 18.43 30.28
N SER A 213 10.30 18.39 30.90
CA SER A 213 10.67 19.38 31.93
C SER A 213 10.77 20.77 31.31
N SER A 214 10.78 21.78 32.18
CA SER A 214 11.02 23.18 31.82
C SER A 214 12.31 23.42 31.02
N HIS A 215 13.24 22.46 31.01
CA HIS A 215 14.49 22.51 30.22
C HIS A 215 14.59 21.37 29.20
N GLY A 216 13.51 20.60 29.01
CA GLY A 216 13.48 19.44 28.13
C GLY A 216 13.45 19.81 26.65
N VAL A 217 13.72 18.82 25.79
CA VAL A 217 13.86 19.01 24.34
C VAL A 217 12.64 19.70 23.69
N LEU A 218 11.44 19.48 24.20
CA LEU A 218 10.22 20.10 23.68
C LEU A 218 10.10 21.58 24.08
N VAL A 219 10.45 21.92 25.33
CA VAL A 219 10.42 23.29 25.83
C VAL A 219 11.56 24.11 25.23
N GLN A 220 12.75 23.53 25.10
CA GLN A 220 13.86 24.18 24.40
C GLN A 220 13.52 24.42 22.92
N GLY A 221 12.84 23.47 22.27
CA GLY A 221 12.32 23.63 20.91
C GLY A 221 11.31 24.77 20.77
N ARG A 222 10.43 24.95 21.75
CA ARG A 222 9.52 26.09 21.85
C ARG A 222 10.29 27.40 21.99
N ASP A 223 11.20 27.47 22.95
CA ASP A 223 11.88 28.71 23.30
C ASP A 223 12.77 29.20 22.16
N ILE A 224 13.44 28.28 21.42
CA ILE A 224 14.13 28.59 20.16
C ILE A 224 13.14 29.11 19.11
N GLY A 225 11.96 28.50 19.03
CA GLY A 225 10.92 28.91 18.10
C GLY A 225 10.41 30.32 18.35
N LEU A 226 10.15 30.63 19.63
CA LEU A 226 9.68 31.93 20.08
C LEU A 226 10.79 32.98 20.06
N SER A 227 12.05 32.63 20.33
CA SER A 227 13.18 33.58 20.25
C SER A 227 13.44 34.04 18.82
N VAL A 228 13.30 33.15 17.84
CA VAL A 228 13.37 33.52 16.42
C VAL A 228 12.24 34.48 16.07
N ALA A 229 11.02 34.21 16.55
CA ALA A 229 9.88 35.10 16.35
C ALA A 229 10.06 36.48 17.03
N ALA A 230 10.58 36.52 18.26
CA ALA A 230 10.89 37.74 19.00
C ALA A 230 11.94 38.59 18.25
N GLY A 231 12.98 37.96 17.71
CA GLY A 231 14.00 38.62 16.90
C GLY A 231 13.43 39.28 15.64
N LEU A 232 12.43 38.67 15.00
CA LEU A 232 11.70 39.28 13.88
C LEU A 232 10.78 40.44 14.32
N HIS A 233 10.39 40.49 15.59
CA HIS A 233 9.62 41.58 16.18
C HIS A 233 10.47 42.76 16.67
N GLY A 234 11.81 42.67 16.59
CA GLY A 234 12.74 43.77 16.92
C GLY A 234 13.11 43.86 18.40
N SER A 235 12.77 42.85 19.19
CA SER A 235 12.94 42.82 20.65
C SER A 235 13.73 41.58 21.07
N THR A 236 14.91 41.78 21.65
CA THR A 236 15.88 40.71 21.94
C THR A 236 15.76 40.12 23.34
N ALA A 237 14.86 40.63 24.17
CA ALA A 237 14.55 40.11 25.50
C ALA A 237 13.05 40.28 25.77
N ILE A 238 12.26 39.27 25.42
CA ILE A 238 10.84 39.20 25.81
C ILE A 238 10.61 37.88 26.54
N ASP A 239 9.86 37.97 27.63
CA ASP A 239 9.29 36.84 28.35
C ASP A 239 8.36 36.04 27.40
N PRO A 240 8.65 34.75 27.10
CA PRO A 240 7.90 33.96 26.12
C PRO A 240 6.38 34.01 26.30
N ASP A 241 5.90 34.07 27.54
CA ASP A 241 4.48 34.12 27.87
C ASP A 241 3.84 35.46 27.47
N GLN A 242 4.56 36.57 27.63
CA GLN A 242 4.11 37.88 27.17
C GLN A 242 4.06 37.95 25.65
N LEU A 243 5.05 37.36 24.95
CA LEU A 243 5.05 37.32 23.49
C LEU A 243 3.86 36.53 22.95
N VAL A 244 3.54 35.39 23.54
CA VAL A 244 2.39 34.56 23.15
C VAL A 244 1.08 35.32 23.36
N ALA A 245 0.93 36.01 24.50
CA ALA A 245 -0.26 36.83 24.77
C ALA A 245 -0.43 37.97 23.75
N THR A 246 0.65 38.69 23.42
CA THR A 246 0.64 39.73 22.38
C THR A 246 0.34 39.15 21.00
N MET A 247 0.98 38.04 20.61
CA MET A 247 0.71 37.36 19.33
C MET A 247 -0.75 36.90 19.22
N GLN A 248 -1.33 36.39 20.32
CA GLN A 248 -2.73 36.00 20.35
C GLN A 248 -3.65 37.21 20.17
N ALA A 249 -3.42 38.30 20.91
CA ALA A 249 -4.19 39.54 20.79
C ALA A 249 -4.10 40.13 19.37
N ASP A 250 -2.90 40.20 18.79
CA ASP A 250 -2.69 40.69 17.42
C ASP A 250 -3.40 39.79 16.39
N THR A 251 -3.39 38.48 16.61
CA THR A 251 -4.09 37.55 15.70
C THR A 251 -5.60 37.75 15.79
N VAL A 252 -6.15 37.99 16.98
CA VAL A 252 -7.57 38.33 17.18
C VAL A 252 -7.93 39.66 16.52
N ASP A 253 -7.09 40.67 16.66
CA ASP A 253 -7.29 41.97 16.02
C ASP A 253 -7.36 41.85 14.50
N ASN A 254 -6.43 41.09 13.91
CA ASN A 254 -6.29 40.97 12.46
C ASN A 254 -7.32 40.03 11.81
N PHE A 255 -7.72 38.94 12.49
CA PHE A 255 -8.63 37.94 11.92
C PHE A 255 -10.08 38.07 12.37
N ALA A 256 -10.35 38.76 13.48
CA ALA A 256 -11.70 38.96 13.99
C ALA A 256 -12.09 40.45 14.02
N ARG A 257 -11.33 41.30 14.72
CA ARG A 257 -11.73 42.69 14.98
C ARG A 257 -11.82 43.54 13.71
N LYS A 258 -10.72 43.67 12.97
CA LYS A 258 -10.67 44.48 11.75
C LYS A 258 -11.65 43.97 10.68
N PRO A 259 -11.75 42.64 10.39
CA PRO A 259 -12.73 42.13 9.43
C PRO A 259 -14.18 42.39 9.86
N LEU A 260 -14.49 42.29 11.16
CA LEU A 260 -15.83 42.58 11.68
C LEU A 260 -16.18 44.06 11.53
N GLN A 261 -15.24 44.96 11.79
CA GLN A 261 -15.45 46.40 11.59
C GLN A 261 -15.70 46.73 10.11
N VAL A 262 -14.93 46.15 9.18
CA VAL A 262 -15.17 46.34 7.75
C VAL A 262 -16.50 45.71 7.31
N TRP A 263 -16.91 44.59 7.91
CA TRP A 263 -18.20 43.97 7.61
C TRP A 263 -19.38 44.81 8.10
N ASN A 264 -19.28 45.39 9.31
CA ASN A 264 -20.32 46.24 9.89
C ASN A 264 -20.38 47.63 9.25
N PHE A 265 -19.24 48.28 9.04
CA PHE A 265 -19.14 49.71 8.76
C PHE A 265 -18.50 50.05 7.41
N GLY A 266 -17.96 49.07 6.70
CA GLY A 266 -17.24 49.29 5.43
C GLY A 266 -15.83 49.88 5.60
N LEU A 267 -15.41 50.18 6.83
CA LEU A 267 -14.10 50.73 7.18
C LEU A 267 -13.58 50.15 8.51
N VAL A 268 -12.28 50.29 8.75
CA VAL A 268 -11.65 49.95 10.04
C VAL A 268 -11.75 51.17 10.95
N VAL A 269 -12.60 51.08 11.97
CA VAL A 269 -12.89 52.21 12.86
C VAL A 269 -11.72 52.50 13.81
N ASP A 270 -10.92 51.46 14.11
CA ASP A 270 -9.76 51.58 15.01
C ASP A 270 -8.65 52.52 14.51
N GLU A 271 -8.63 52.86 13.21
CA GLU A 271 -7.64 53.77 12.61
C GLU A 271 -7.92 55.25 12.97
N TYR A 272 -9.11 55.56 13.49
CA TYR A 272 -9.53 56.92 13.85
C TYR A 272 -9.40 57.17 15.36
N THR A 273 -8.82 58.32 15.72
CA THR A 273 -8.53 58.70 17.10
C THR A 273 -9.78 58.72 17.97
N GLY A 274 -9.74 58.07 19.14
CA GLY A 274 -10.85 57.96 20.09
C GLY A 274 -11.92 56.91 19.71
N CYS A 275 -11.89 56.39 18.49
CA CYS A 275 -12.94 55.52 17.99
C CYS A 275 -12.74 54.04 18.28
N LYS A 276 -11.47 53.61 18.48
CA LYS A 276 -11.11 52.28 18.99
C LYS A 276 -11.76 51.99 20.35
N GLU A 277 -11.68 52.95 21.28
CA GLU A 277 -12.25 52.84 22.63
C GLU A 277 -13.78 52.91 22.61
N ALA A 278 -14.35 53.81 21.79
CA ALA A 278 -15.80 53.94 21.61
C ALA A 278 -16.44 52.65 21.09
N TRP A 279 -15.80 51.99 20.10
CA TRP A 279 -16.24 50.70 19.59
C TRP A 279 -16.13 49.60 20.67
N SER A 280 -14.98 49.49 21.34
CA SER A 280 -14.77 48.49 22.40
C SER A 280 -15.76 48.63 23.55
N ALA A 281 -16.03 49.86 24.01
CA ALA A 281 -17.00 50.14 25.06
C ALA A 281 -18.43 49.75 24.63
N GLY A 282 -18.79 50.02 23.36
CA GLY A 282 -20.09 49.63 22.82
C GLY A 282 -20.27 48.11 22.74
N ILE A 283 -19.23 47.37 22.32
CA ILE A 283 -19.26 45.91 22.24
C ILE A 283 -19.34 45.28 23.64
N GLN A 284 -18.59 45.80 24.61
CA GLN A 284 -18.65 45.37 26.00
C GLN A 284 -20.03 45.63 26.64
N ALA A 285 -20.70 46.71 26.25
CA ALA A 285 -22.08 47.00 26.66
C ALA A 285 -23.13 46.04 26.07
N GLN A 286 -22.72 45.13 25.17
CA GLN A 286 -23.55 44.14 24.50
C GLN A 286 -24.79 44.73 23.78
N SER A 287 -24.69 45.97 23.32
CA SER A 287 -25.80 46.69 22.67
C SER A 287 -25.37 47.30 21.34
N GLY A 288 -26.02 46.87 20.25
CA GLY A 288 -25.76 47.39 18.90
C GLY A 288 -26.06 48.88 18.79
N ASP A 289 -27.07 49.38 19.50
CA ASP A 289 -27.37 50.82 19.56
C ASP A 289 -26.28 51.59 20.29
N ALA A 290 -25.78 51.06 21.42
CA ALA A 290 -24.68 51.68 22.14
C ALA A 290 -23.41 51.76 21.28
N VAL A 291 -23.11 50.72 20.48
CA VAL A 291 -22.02 50.78 19.50
C VAL A 291 -22.26 51.91 18.50
N ARG A 292 -23.45 51.98 17.89
CA ARG A 292 -23.77 53.00 16.88
C ARG A 292 -23.71 54.42 17.45
N ASP A 293 -24.27 54.63 18.63
CA ASP A 293 -24.33 55.93 19.31
C ASP A 293 -22.94 56.38 19.75
N ASN A 294 -22.12 55.47 20.29
CA ASN A 294 -20.73 55.77 20.67
C ASN A 294 -19.88 56.13 19.45
N LEU A 295 -20.08 55.45 18.32
CA LEU A 295 -19.34 55.75 17.09
C LEU A 295 -19.72 57.11 16.49
N LYS A 296 -20.96 57.57 16.65
CA LYS A 296 -21.38 58.90 16.19
C LYS A 296 -20.56 60.04 16.81
N ALA A 297 -20.02 59.84 18.01
CA ALA A 297 -19.18 60.81 18.69
C ALA A 297 -17.75 60.93 18.12
N CYS A 298 -17.35 60.06 17.19
CA CYS A 298 -15.98 60.02 16.63
C CYS A 298 -15.73 60.92 15.39
N GLY A 299 -16.64 61.83 15.06
CA GLY A 299 -16.53 62.68 13.88
C GLY A 299 -16.93 61.99 12.57
N GLN A 300 -16.40 62.47 11.43
CA GLN A 300 -16.91 62.12 10.08
C GLN A 300 -16.87 60.61 9.76
N ALA A 301 -15.82 59.90 10.19
CA ALA A 301 -15.72 58.45 10.00
C ALA A 301 -16.78 57.68 10.82
N GLY A 302 -17.09 58.18 12.02
CA GLY A 302 -18.14 57.65 12.88
C GLY A 302 -19.55 57.90 12.32
N GLU A 303 -19.77 59.06 11.72
CA GLU A 303 -21.03 59.39 11.04
C GLU A 303 -21.25 58.50 9.80
N TYR A 304 -20.20 58.21 9.03
CA TYR A 304 -20.26 57.24 7.93
C TYR A 304 -20.56 55.82 8.45
N ALA A 305 -19.88 55.37 9.51
CA ALA A 305 -20.12 54.07 10.13
C ALA A 305 -21.56 53.94 10.65
N TYR A 306 -22.11 55.02 11.23
CA TYR A 306 -23.51 55.10 11.65
C TYR A 306 -24.46 54.98 10.45
N ALA A 307 -24.18 55.67 9.34
CA ALA A 307 -25.00 55.61 8.13
C ALA A 307 -25.00 54.21 7.50
N VAL A 308 -23.84 53.56 7.38
CA VAL A 308 -23.72 52.21 6.78
C VAL A 308 -24.37 51.13 7.64
N SER A 309 -24.36 51.27 8.97
CA SER A 309 -25.00 50.33 9.90
C SER A 309 -26.51 50.57 10.08
N SER A 310 -27.10 51.56 9.41
CA SER A 310 -28.50 51.94 9.59
C SER A 310 -29.49 51.08 8.80
N GLU A 311 -29.06 50.41 7.71
CA GLU A 311 -29.91 49.53 6.91
C GLU A 311 -29.14 48.26 6.47
N PRO A 312 -29.74 47.05 6.53
CA PRO A 312 -29.11 45.84 6.02
C PRO A 312 -29.02 45.86 4.49
N THR A 313 -27.86 45.51 3.94
CA THR A 313 -27.67 45.48 2.47
C THR A 313 -27.32 44.08 1.95
N ILE A 314 -27.72 43.77 0.72
CA ILE A 314 -27.33 42.52 0.03
C ILE A 314 -25.78 42.45 -0.12
N GLY A 315 -25.12 43.60 -0.21
CA GLY A 315 -23.65 43.69 -0.24
C GLY A 315 -22.98 43.11 1.01
N GLN A 316 -23.59 43.27 2.19
CA GLN A 316 -23.08 42.69 3.45
C GLN A 316 -23.15 41.16 3.46
N ILE A 317 -24.11 40.54 2.75
CA ILE A 317 -24.14 39.07 2.59
C ILE A 317 -22.93 38.62 1.76
N GLY A 318 -22.67 39.29 0.64
CA GLY A 318 -21.53 38.99 -0.22
C GLY A 318 -20.19 39.19 0.49
N ALA A 319 -20.04 40.30 1.21
CA ALA A 319 -18.87 40.59 2.04
C ALA A 319 -18.69 39.55 3.15
N GLY A 320 -19.76 39.18 3.84
CA GLY A 320 -19.74 38.15 4.88
C GLY A 320 -19.31 36.78 4.38
N ILE A 321 -19.84 36.33 3.23
CA ILE A 321 -19.42 35.07 2.61
C ILE A 321 -17.95 35.15 2.19
N LEU A 322 -17.51 36.27 1.63
CA LEU A 322 -16.12 36.47 1.21
C LEU A 322 -15.16 36.45 2.41
N ILE A 323 -15.49 37.16 3.48
CA ILE A 323 -14.73 37.17 4.75
C ILE A 323 -14.72 35.77 5.37
N LEU A 324 -15.85 35.07 5.39
CA LEU A 324 -15.92 33.69 5.87
C LEU A 324 -15.02 32.75 5.09
N LEU A 325 -15.09 32.76 3.75
CA LEU A 325 -14.29 31.87 2.91
C LEU A 325 -12.79 32.19 3.01
N SER A 326 -12.42 33.46 3.00
CA SER A 326 -11.03 33.88 3.14
C SER A 326 -10.47 33.55 4.54
N ALA A 327 -11.23 33.81 5.60
CA ALA A 327 -10.88 33.43 6.96
C ALA A 327 -10.70 31.91 7.09
N ILE A 328 -11.60 31.10 6.53
CA ILE A 328 -11.46 29.63 6.51
C ILE A 328 -10.14 29.21 5.85
N ILE A 329 -9.80 29.76 4.68
CA ILE A 329 -8.59 29.37 3.95
C ILE A 329 -7.33 29.74 4.74
N MET A 330 -7.29 30.94 5.31
CA MET A 330 -6.14 31.43 6.07
C MET A 330 -5.99 30.68 7.39
N LEU A 331 -7.05 30.62 8.19
CA LEU A 331 -7.06 29.95 9.48
C LEU A 331 -6.89 28.43 9.36
N TYR A 332 -7.31 27.82 8.25
CA TYR A 332 -7.02 26.40 7.98
C TYR A 332 -5.51 26.12 8.01
N PHE A 333 -4.68 27.03 7.48
CA PHE A 333 -3.23 26.84 7.54
C PHE A 333 -2.71 26.94 8.97
N ALA A 334 -3.13 27.97 9.73
CA ALA A 334 -2.77 28.14 11.14
C ALA A 334 -3.17 26.92 11.98
N ALA A 335 -4.40 26.44 11.81
CA ALA A 335 -4.91 25.24 12.46
C ALA A 335 -4.10 24.00 12.06
N SER A 336 -3.72 23.88 10.78
CA SER A 336 -2.93 22.74 10.31
C SER A 336 -1.53 22.68 10.91
N LEU A 337 -0.87 23.83 11.10
CA LEU A 337 0.42 23.93 11.79
C LEU A 337 0.26 23.62 13.29
N SER A 338 -0.77 24.17 13.92
CA SER A 338 -1.08 23.91 15.33
C SER A 338 -1.29 22.43 15.61
N ILE A 339 -2.08 21.74 14.77
CA ILE A 339 -2.28 20.29 14.87
C ILE A 339 -0.97 19.52 14.64
N ARG A 340 -0.10 19.96 13.72
CA ARG A 340 1.21 19.33 13.49
C ARG A 340 2.14 19.47 14.70
N ILE A 341 2.12 20.60 15.39
CA ILE A 341 2.88 20.82 16.62
C ILE A 341 2.43 19.81 17.67
N ILE A 342 1.12 19.64 17.86
CA ILE A 342 0.57 18.64 18.79
C ILE A 342 1.02 17.22 18.43
N TRP A 343 0.88 16.81 17.17
CA TRP A 343 1.32 15.48 16.72
C TRP A 343 2.82 15.26 16.89
N ALA A 344 3.65 16.26 16.60
CA ALA A 344 5.10 16.15 16.79
C ALA A 344 5.47 15.95 18.27
N ALA A 345 4.79 16.63 19.20
CA ALA A 345 5.03 16.40 20.62
C ALA A 345 4.54 15.01 21.07
N LEU A 346 3.38 14.56 20.57
CA LEU A 346 2.87 13.22 20.87
C LEU A 346 3.80 12.12 20.34
N ASP A 347 4.37 12.30 19.14
CA ASP A 347 5.41 11.42 18.59
C ASP A 347 6.64 11.40 19.52
N ALA A 348 7.09 12.56 19.99
CA ALA A 348 8.24 12.66 20.88
C ALA A 348 8.01 11.95 22.22
N ILE A 349 6.81 12.12 22.79
CA ILE A 349 6.38 11.45 24.03
C ILE A 349 6.27 9.94 23.81
N TYR A 350 5.69 9.49 22.69
CA TYR A 350 5.58 8.07 22.37
C TYR A 350 6.96 7.41 22.28
N HIS A 351 7.88 8.01 21.52
CA HIS A 351 9.23 7.47 21.37
C HIS A 351 10.04 7.56 22.67
N GLY A 352 9.84 8.62 23.47
CA GLY A 352 10.39 8.73 24.82
C GLY A 352 9.90 7.62 25.75
N PHE A 353 8.60 7.30 25.71
CA PHE A 353 8.03 6.19 26.46
C PHE A 353 8.60 4.84 25.98
N MET A 354 8.69 4.63 24.66
CA MET A 354 9.27 3.39 24.10
C MET A 354 10.76 3.23 24.43
N MET A 355 11.49 4.34 24.63
CA MET A 355 12.90 4.33 25.03
C MET A 355 13.11 3.69 26.41
N ILE A 356 12.10 3.68 27.30
CA ILE A 356 12.15 3.00 28.61
C ILE A 356 12.43 1.50 28.42
N PHE A 357 11.73 0.82 27.52
CA PHE A 357 11.97 -0.60 27.22
C PHE A 357 13.38 -0.84 26.68
N GLY A 358 13.85 0.09 25.85
CA GLY A 358 15.19 0.08 25.29
C GLY A 358 16.25 0.18 26.39
N LEU A 359 16.18 1.18 27.25
CA LEU A 359 17.23 1.43 28.26
C LEU A 359 17.18 0.44 29.43
N ALA A 360 15.98 -0.05 29.80
CA ALA A 360 15.85 -0.94 30.94
C ALA A 360 16.45 -2.33 30.67
N ALA A 361 16.26 -2.89 29.46
CA ALA A 361 16.71 -4.24 29.10
C ALA A 361 17.45 -4.27 27.76
N GLY A 362 16.84 -3.66 26.74
CA GLY A 362 17.20 -3.88 25.34
C GLY A 362 18.57 -3.32 24.92
N GLY A 363 19.05 -2.28 25.60
CA GLY A 363 20.26 -1.53 25.30
C GLY A 363 21.54 -2.25 25.70
N PHE A 364 21.47 -3.18 26.65
CA PHE A 364 22.62 -4.00 27.05
C PHE A 364 22.81 -5.24 26.15
N ILE A 365 21.78 -5.66 25.41
CA ILE A 365 21.78 -6.88 24.60
C ILE A 365 22.06 -6.54 23.13
N TYR A 366 23.16 -7.06 22.59
CA TYR A 366 23.51 -6.86 21.18
C TYR A 366 22.41 -7.37 20.24
N GLY A 367 21.96 -6.52 19.30
CA GLY A 367 21.04 -6.91 18.23
C GLY A 367 19.81 -6.01 18.05
N PRO A 368 18.64 -6.57 17.71
CA PRO A 368 17.43 -5.79 17.37
C PRO A 368 16.96 -4.85 18.49
N THR A 369 17.16 -5.22 19.75
CA THR A 369 16.70 -4.45 20.92
C THR A 369 17.52 -3.18 21.16
N GLN A 370 18.82 -3.20 20.88
CA GLN A 370 19.67 -2.00 20.89
C GLN A 370 19.34 -1.05 19.75
N THR A 371 19.10 -1.60 18.55
CA THR A 371 18.69 -0.81 17.39
C THR A 371 17.34 -0.14 17.65
N PHE A 372 16.42 -0.86 18.30
CA PHE A 372 15.14 -0.33 18.74
C PHE A 372 15.31 0.85 19.70
N MET A 373 16.13 0.73 20.74
CA MET A 373 16.38 1.82 21.69
C MET A 373 16.93 3.07 21.00
N ALA A 374 18.00 2.91 20.21
CA ALA A 374 18.66 4.04 19.57
C ALA A 374 17.79 4.69 18.48
N ARG A 375 16.98 3.91 17.77
CA ARG A 375 15.99 4.43 16.83
C ARG A 375 14.94 5.28 17.53
N ASN A 376 14.37 4.81 18.64
CA ASN A 376 13.40 5.60 19.42
C ASN A 376 14.03 6.87 20.01
N ALA A 377 15.30 6.82 20.45
CA ALA A 377 16.02 8.01 20.90
C ALA A 377 16.17 9.05 19.77
N ALA A 378 16.57 8.61 18.58
CA ALA A 378 16.68 9.48 17.41
C ALA A 378 15.32 10.04 16.98
N ASP A 379 14.28 9.19 16.92
CA ASP A 379 12.92 9.58 16.55
C ASP A 379 12.34 10.61 17.55
N SER A 380 12.64 10.49 18.85
CA SER A 380 12.22 11.45 19.88
C SER A 380 12.87 12.84 19.70
N ILE A 381 14.19 12.89 19.46
CA ILE A 381 14.92 14.15 19.19
C ILE A 381 14.38 14.81 17.92
N ILE A 382 14.17 14.04 16.86
CA ILE A 382 13.68 14.54 15.58
C ILE A 382 12.24 15.04 15.71
N ALA A 383 11.40 14.36 16.49
CA ALA A 383 10.05 14.82 16.79
C ALA A 383 10.07 16.16 17.54
N GLY A 384 10.98 16.35 18.50
CA GLY A 384 11.22 17.64 19.14
C GLY A 384 11.68 18.73 18.17
N ALA A 385 12.63 18.43 17.28
CA ALA A 385 13.07 19.36 16.24
C ALA A 385 11.93 19.74 15.28
N ARG A 386 11.08 18.77 14.90
CA ARG A 386 9.89 19.00 14.06
C ARG A 386 8.90 19.92 14.75
N MET A 387 8.73 19.78 16.06
CA MET A 387 7.88 20.66 16.87
C MET A 387 8.41 22.10 16.87
N ALA A 388 9.72 22.27 17.12
CA ALA A 388 10.38 23.57 17.09
C ALA A 388 10.20 24.28 15.74
N VAL A 389 10.48 23.56 14.65
CA VAL A 389 10.36 24.09 13.29
C VAL A 389 8.92 24.51 12.96
N ASN A 390 7.92 23.68 13.29
CA ASN A 390 6.52 24.06 13.04
C ASN A 390 6.07 25.25 13.90
N THR A 391 6.62 25.39 15.12
CA THR A 391 6.35 26.54 15.99
C THR A 391 6.94 27.81 15.39
N VAL A 392 8.20 27.78 14.93
CA VAL A 392 8.82 28.90 14.17
C VAL A 392 7.93 29.29 12.99
N PHE A 393 7.51 28.30 12.18
CA PHE A 393 6.69 28.57 11.01
C PHE A 393 5.35 29.20 11.36
N LEU A 394 4.69 28.72 12.42
CA LEU A 394 3.43 29.29 12.88
C LEU A 394 3.64 30.73 13.36
N SER A 395 4.65 30.98 14.19
CA SER A 395 4.97 32.32 14.68
C SER A 395 5.31 33.28 13.54
N VAL A 396 6.22 32.92 12.64
CA VAL A 396 6.58 33.72 11.45
C VAL A 396 5.36 33.98 10.57
N TYR A 397 4.49 33.00 10.40
CA TYR A 397 3.26 33.14 9.64
C TYR A 397 2.33 34.20 10.26
N LEU A 398 2.07 34.12 11.56
CA LEU A 398 1.23 35.10 12.27
C LEU A 398 1.83 36.52 12.20
N LEU A 399 3.15 36.63 12.33
CA LEU A 399 3.87 37.90 12.23
C LEU A 399 3.75 38.54 10.84
N ILE A 400 4.03 37.79 9.79
CA ILE A 400 3.95 38.28 8.41
C ILE A 400 2.53 38.77 8.13
N LEU A 401 1.52 38.04 8.59
CA LEU A 401 0.14 38.45 8.42
C LEU A 401 -0.18 39.72 9.18
N GLY A 402 0.23 39.84 10.44
CA GLY A 402 0.05 41.06 11.22
C GLY A 402 0.61 42.28 10.49
N ARG A 403 1.84 42.18 9.96
CA ARG A 403 2.47 43.24 9.17
C ARG A 403 1.72 43.57 7.87
N VAL A 404 1.22 42.56 7.16
CA VAL A 404 0.43 42.78 5.94
C VAL A 404 -0.89 43.50 6.26
N PHE A 405 -1.55 43.15 7.37
CA PHE A 405 -2.76 43.85 7.82
C PHE A 405 -2.48 45.28 8.30
N GLU A 406 -1.36 45.54 8.95
CA GLU A 406 -0.91 46.89 9.31
C GLU A 406 -0.65 47.74 8.07
N GLN A 407 0.09 47.20 7.10
CA GLN A 407 0.51 47.95 5.92
C GLN A 407 -0.64 48.26 4.95
N ALA A 408 -1.73 47.50 5.01
CA ALA A 408 -2.86 47.67 4.11
C ALA A 408 -3.84 48.79 4.48
N GLY A 409 -3.69 49.44 5.65
CA GLY A 409 -4.41 50.66 6.05
C GLY A 409 -5.88 50.72 5.62
N GLY A 410 -6.73 49.90 6.25
CA GLY A 410 -8.17 49.83 5.96
C GLY A 410 -8.61 48.87 4.86
N GLN A 411 -7.72 48.38 3.98
CA GLN A 411 -8.07 47.44 2.88
C GLN A 411 -8.10 45.96 3.32
N VAL A 412 -8.78 45.67 4.42
CA VAL A 412 -8.78 44.35 5.09
C VAL A 412 -9.29 43.22 4.18
N ILE A 413 -10.33 43.48 3.38
CA ILE A 413 -10.88 42.48 2.44
C ILE A 413 -9.86 42.12 1.36
N THR A 414 -9.13 43.10 0.81
CA THR A 414 -8.09 42.86 -0.19
C THR A 414 -6.96 42.02 0.39
N VAL A 415 -6.53 42.32 1.63
CA VAL A 415 -5.52 41.52 2.34
C VAL A 415 -6.00 40.10 2.57
N LEU A 416 -7.24 39.90 3.01
CA LEU A 416 -7.79 38.57 3.23
C LEU A 416 -7.84 37.75 1.94
N VAL A 417 -8.22 38.35 0.82
CA VAL A 417 -8.31 37.66 -0.48
C VAL A 417 -6.93 37.39 -1.08
N VAL A 418 -6.05 38.38 -1.13
CA VAL A 418 -4.68 38.23 -1.65
C VAL A 418 -3.87 37.28 -0.77
N GLY A 419 -4.01 37.43 0.56
CA GLY A 419 -3.45 36.52 1.56
C GLY A 419 -3.92 35.09 1.34
N ALA A 420 -5.23 34.87 1.15
CA ALA A 420 -5.77 33.53 0.86
C ALA A 420 -5.17 32.91 -0.42
N VAL A 421 -4.94 33.71 -1.47
CA VAL A 421 -4.32 33.23 -2.73
C VAL A 421 -2.84 32.89 -2.52
N ILE A 422 -2.08 33.74 -1.83
CA ILE A 422 -0.68 33.47 -1.49
C ILE A 422 -0.57 32.22 -0.59
N GLN A 423 -1.54 32.03 0.30
CA GLN A 423 -1.58 30.90 1.22
C GLN A 423 -1.68 29.55 0.51
N ILE A 424 -2.35 29.49 -0.65
CA ILE A 424 -2.42 28.27 -1.45
C ILE A 424 -1.01 27.84 -1.90
N VAL A 425 -0.16 28.80 -2.27
CA VAL A 425 1.24 28.54 -2.64
C VAL A 425 2.08 28.19 -1.40
N GLY A 426 1.87 28.90 -0.29
CA GLY A 426 2.53 28.63 0.99
C GLY A 426 2.27 27.22 1.51
N VAL A 427 1.03 26.72 1.40
CA VAL A 427 0.65 25.35 1.77
C VAL A 427 1.44 24.30 0.98
N VAL A 428 1.69 24.54 -0.32
CA VAL A 428 2.46 23.62 -1.17
C VAL A 428 3.94 23.62 -0.79
N GLN A 429 4.52 24.78 -0.48
CA GLN A 429 5.93 24.89 -0.09
C GLN A 429 6.19 24.30 1.31
N ALA A 430 5.31 24.57 2.27
CA ALA A 430 5.40 24.02 3.63
C ALA A 430 5.29 22.48 3.66
N ARG A 431 4.53 21.89 2.71
CA ARG A 431 4.48 20.43 2.53
C ARG A 431 5.82 19.88 2.01
N ARG A 432 6.37 20.49 0.96
CA ARG A 432 7.65 20.08 0.37
C ARG A 432 8.82 20.13 1.37
N LEU A 433 8.87 21.16 2.20
CA LEU A 433 9.92 21.29 3.22
C LEU A 433 9.78 20.21 4.31
N ASN A 434 8.58 19.97 4.81
CA ASN A 434 8.34 18.89 5.76
C ASN A 434 8.66 17.51 5.18
N ASP A 435 8.35 17.28 3.90
CA ASP A 435 8.69 16.04 3.19
C ASP A 435 10.21 15.88 2.96
N SER A 436 10.98 16.97 3.01
CA SER A 436 12.44 16.93 2.94
C SER A 436 13.08 16.58 4.28
N LEU A 437 12.48 17.03 5.38
CA LEU A 437 12.90 16.68 6.75
C LEU A 437 12.61 15.21 7.05
N THR A 438 11.48 14.66 6.60
CA THR A 438 11.17 13.23 6.73
C THR A 438 12.02 12.33 5.83
N ARG A 439 12.57 12.84 4.73
CA ARG A 439 13.52 12.08 3.89
C ARG A 439 14.96 12.14 4.42
N GLY A 440 15.35 13.25 5.04
CA GLY A 440 16.61 13.30 5.83
C GLY A 440 16.59 12.34 7.03
N ASN A 441 15.40 12.03 7.55
CA ASN A 441 15.17 11.12 8.69
C ASN A 441 15.65 9.69 8.41
N GLU A 442 15.29 9.12 7.26
CA GLU A 442 15.70 7.76 6.89
C GLU A 442 17.23 7.67 6.77
N TRP A 443 17.86 8.71 6.22
CA TRP A 443 19.31 8.78 6.06
C TRP A 443 20.08 8.82 7.39
N ILE A 444 19.63 9.60 8.40
CA ILE A 444 20.31 9.68 9.72
C ILE A 444 20.07 8.40 10.53
N ALA A 445 18.84 7.87 10.53
CA ALA A 445 18.50 6.63 11.23
C ALA A 445 19.24 5.42 10.64
N ASP A 446 19.39 5.37 9.31
CA ASP A 446 20.16 4.34 8.62
C ASP A 446 21.67 4.47 8.87
N ARG A 447 22.19 5.70 9.01
CA ARG A 447 23.61 5.93 9.35
C ARG A 447 23.94 5.57 10.80
N PHE A 448 23.09 5.92 11.75
CA PHE A 448 23.27 5.53 13.15
C PHE A 448 23.17 4.01 13.32
N SER A 449 22.18 3.37 12.68
CA SER A 449 22.04 1.90 12.73
C SER A 449 23.19 1.16 12.03
N ALA A 450 23.71 1.69 10.92
CA ALA A 450 24.88 1.11 10.24
C ALA A 450 26.18 1.21 11.07
N VAL A 451 26.38 2.32 11.79
CA VAL A 451 27.53 2.50 12.70
C VAL A 451 27.42 1.55 13.91
N MET A 452 26.22 1.38 14.48
CA MET A 452 26.00 0.46 15.59
C MET A 452 26.14 -1.03 15.21
N GLN A 453 25.88 -1.40 13.95
CA GLN A 453 26.04 -2.77 13.46
C GLN A 453 27.49 -3.14 13.08
N GLY A 454 28.43 -2.20 13.21
CA GLY A 454 29.85 -2.41 12.90
C GLY A 454 30.19 -2.26 11.41
N GLY A 455 29.38 -1.53 10.64
CA GLY A 455 29.71 -1.15 9.28
C GLY A 455 30.83 -0.10 9.26
N GLN A 456 31.92 -0.38 8.54
CA GLN A 456 33.02 0.56 8.34
C GLN A 456 32.48 1.94 7.90
N ALA A 457 32.88 2.98 8.63
CA ALA A 457 32.83 4.33 8.13
C ALA A 457 33.74 4.39 6.88
N LEU A 458 33.15 4.33 5.69
CA LEU A 458 33.86 4.63 4.45
C LEU A 458 34.19 6.13 4.45
N GLY A 459 35.47 6.40 4.71
CA GLY A 459 36.07 7.71 4.58
C GLY A 459 35.96 8.25 3.16
N VAL A 460 35.93 9.57 3.10
CA VAL A 460 36.07 10.39 1.90
C VAL A 460 37.31 9.95 1.10
N GLY A 461 37.13 9.48 -0.14
CA GLY A 461 38.26 9.21 -1.05
C GLY A 461 37.94 8.35 -2.28
N GLY A 462 37.75 9.01 -3.43
CA GLY A 462 38.21 8.62 -4.78
C GLY A 462 37.96 7.21 -5.36
N GLY A 463 37.12 7.16 -6.41
CA GLY A 463 37.44 6.48 -7.68
C GLY A 463 37.00 5.02 -7.88
N GLY A 464 36.12 4.80 -8.86
CA GLY A 464 36.19 3.64 -9.77
C GLY A 464 35.26 2.44 -9.54
N GLY A 465 34.05 2.53 -10.11
CA GLY A 465 33.37 1.46 -10.88
C GLY A 465 33.03 0.10 -10.23
N SER A 466 31.75 -0.13 -9.93
CA SER A 466 30.83 -1.01 -10.68
C SER A 466 29.59 -1.44 -9.87
N GLY A 467 28.39 -1.17 -10.44
CA GLY A 467 27.07 -1.79 -10.23
C GLY A 467 26.52 -1.93 -8.80
N GLY A 468 25.41 -1.33 -8.37
CA GLY A 468 24.33 -0.67 -9.09
C GLY A 468 23.02 -0.89 -8.32
N SER A 469 22.45 0.18 -7.75
CA SER A 469 21.00 0.41 -7.59
C SER A 469 20.79 1.65 -6.71
N GLY A 470 20.10 2.67 -7.24
CA GLY A 470 19.63 3.81 -6.45
C GLY A 470 20.27 5.17 -6.72
N MET A 471 20.87 5.42 -7.89
CA MET A 471 21.14 6.79 -8.35
C MET A 471 20.73 6.93 -9.80
N GLY A 472 19.61 7.60 -10.03
CA GLY A 472 19.10 7.83 -11.37
C GLY A 472 17.84 8.67 -11.39
N LEU A 473 17.85 9.84 -10.72
CA LEU A 473 16.92 10.96 -11.02
C LEU A 473 17.29 12.26 -10.27
N ALA A 474 18.58 12.53 -10.11
CA ALA A 474 19.06 13.84 -9.70
C ALA A 474 19.90 14.42 -10.84
N GLY A 475 19.30 15.34 -11.60
CA GLY A 475 20.00 16.14 -12.60
C GLY A 475 19.60 15.88 -14.04
N VAL A 476 18.38 16.27 -14.44
CA VAL A 476 18.09 17.01 -15.68
C VAL A 476 16.73 17.69 -15.51
N THR A 477 16.68 19.00 -15.24
CA THR A 477 15.56 19.87 -15.64
C THR A 477 16.02 21.33 -15.74
N ASN A 478 16.85 21.64 -16.73
CA ASN A 478 16.77 22.94 -17.39
C ASN A 478 16.46 22.62 -18.85
N THR A 479 15.32 23.13 -19.32
CA THR A 479 14.68 22.87 -20.62
C THR A 479 13.81 21.60 -20.70
N MET A 480 12.48 21.78 -20.71
CA MET A 480 11.56 21.33 -21.79
C MET A 480 10.10 21.13 -21.33
N GLY A 481 9.19 21.77 -22.07
CA GLY A 481 8.06 21.14 -22.75
C GLY A 481 6.84 20.65 -21.94
N THR A 482 5.65 21.03 -22.39
CA THR A 482 4.32 20.61 -21.93
C THR A 482 4.09 19.09 -21.80
N GLY A 483 4.93 18.24 -22.38
CA GLY A 483 4.93 16.78 -22.16
C GLY A 483 5.51 16.32 -20.82
N ALA A 484 6.44 17.09 -20.22
CA ALA A 484 7.04 16.78 -18.93
C ALA A 484 6.10 17.01 -17.74
N ALA A 485 5.11 17.91 -17.87
CA ALA A 485 4.05 18.12 -16.87
C ALA A 485 3.11 16.91 -16.74
N LEU A 486 2.89 16.18 -17.84
CA LEU A 486 2.10 14.94 -17.85
C LEU A 486 2.88 13.79 -17.21
N LEU A 487 4.20 13.71 -17.45
CA LEU A 487 5.11 12.76 -16.80
C LEU A 487 5.35 13.09 -15.30
N ALA A 488 5.41 14.36 -14.92
CA ALA A 488 5.48 14.81 -13.53
C ALA A 488 4.16 14.58 -12.76
N GLY A 489 3.02 14.72 -13.43
CA GLY A 489 1.71 14.31 -12.91
C GLY A 489 1.60 12.81 -12.69
N MET A 490 2.20 11.99 -13.56
CA MET A 490 2.34 10.55 -13.33
C MET A 490 3.31 10.20 -12.20
N GLY A 491 4.32 11.04 -11.93
CA GLY A 491 5.23 10.89 -10.78
C GLY A 491 4.56 11.19 -9.42
N ALA A 492 3.68 12.18 -9.34
CA ALA A 492 2.87 12.46 -8.14
C ALA A 492 1.81 11.36 -7.89
N LEU A 493 1.24 10.82 -8.97
CA LEU A 493 0.33 9.68 -8.88
C LEU A 493 1.08 8.39 -8.52
N SER A 494 2.29 8.16 -9.03
CA SER A 494 3.10 6.98 -8.68
C SER A 494 3.63 7.04 -7.24
N THR A 495 3.93 8.22 -6.70
CA THR A 495 4.33 8.40 -5.29
C THR A 495 3.17 8.20 -4.32
N ILE A 496 1.97 8.69 -4.64
CA ILE A 496 0.76 8.36 -3.85
C ILE A 496 0.42 6.88 -3.97
N ASN A 497 0.53 6.31 -5.17
CA ASN A 497 0.27 4.90 -5.44
C ASN A 497 1.24 4.00 -4.67
N ASN A 498 2.54 4.30 -4.69
CA ASN A 498 3.56 3.50 -4.03
C ASN A 498 3.73 3.84 -2.53
N SER A 499 2.98 4.80 -1.97
CA SER A 499 3.12 5.18 -0.56
C SER A 499 2.55 4.10 0.39
N PRO A 500 3.33 3.65 1.40
CA PRO A 500 2.84 2.71 2.41
C PRO A 500 1.63 3.25 3.17
N ALA A 501 1.57 4.57 3.39
CA ALA A 501 0.48 5.24 4.07
C ALA A 501 -0.82 5.23 3.26
N ALA A 502 -0.80 5.48 1.94
CA ALA A 502 -2.00 5.35 1.11
C ALA A 502 -2.42 3.88 1.01
N ALA A 503 -1.47 2.95 0.97
CA ALA A 503 -1.76 1.52 0.98
C ALA A 503 -2.45 1.07 2.28
N TRP A 504 -2.00 1.59 3.42
CA TRP A 504 -2.58 1.32 4.74
C TRP A 504 -3.94 2.00 4.93
N LEU A 505 -4.08 3.27 4.54
CA LEU A 505 -5.33 4.05 4.66
C LEU A 505 -6.47 3.54 3.79
N ILE A 506 -6.15 3.05 2.58
CA ILE A 506 -7.12 2.51 1.62
C ILE A 506 -7.23 0.98 1.77
N GLY A 507 -6.35 0.38 2.57
CA GLY A 507 -6.26 -1.06 2.82
C GLY A 507 -5.90 -1.85 1.56
N ARG A 508 -5.19 -1.23 0.60
CA ARG A 508 -4.74 -1.82 -0.67
C ARG A 508 -3.43 -1.23 -1.14
N VAL A 509 -2.43 -2.06 -1.42
CA VAL A 509 -1.21 -1.61 -2.12
C VAL A 509 -1.53 -1.02 -3.49
N ASN A 510 -0.84 0.05 -3.86
CA ASN A 510 -1.04 0.76 -5.12
C ASN A 510 -2.50 1.18 -5.34
N PRO A 511 -3.09 1.99 -4.44
CA PRO A 511 -4.52 2.24 -4.39
C PRO A 511 -5.11 3.00 -5.59
N LEU A 512 -4.28 3.65 -6.40
CA LEU A 512 -4.69 4.34 -7.63
C LEU A 512 -4.60 3.42 -8.86
N ASN A 513 -4.03 2.22 -8.73
CA ASN A 513 -4.03 1.22 -9.78
C ASN A 513 -5.46 0.63 -9.91
N PRO A 514 -6.07 0.57 -11.11
CA PRO A 514 -7.37 -0.08 -11.30
C PRO A 514 -7.39 -1.55 -10.84
N ALA A 515 -6.23 -2.22 -10.82
CA ALA A 515 -6.08 -3.59 -10.31
C ALA A 515 -5.74 -3.68 -8.80
N ALA A 516 -5.69 -2.57 -8.05
CA ALA A 516 -5.27 -2.51 -6.63
C ALA A 516 -6.02 -3.48 -5.71
N ARG A 517 -7.30 -3.75 -6.00
CA ARG A 517 -8.11 -4.75 -5.27
C ARG A 517 -7.54 -6.14 -5.38
N ARG A 518 -7.20 -6.55 -6.60
CA ARG A 518 -6.65 -7.87 -6.88
C ARG A 518 -5.22 -7.97 -6.36
N ALA A 519 -4.42 -6.90 -6.50
CA ALA A 519 -3.06 -6.83 -5.98
C ALA A 519 -3.01 -6.96 -4.44
N GLU A 520 -3.90 -6.27 -3.73
CA GLU A 520 -3.98 -6.40 -2.27
C GLU A 520 -4.48 -7.77 -1.81
N GLN A 521 -5.48 -8.34 -2.50
CA GLN A 521 -5.92 -9.70 -2.21
C GLN A 521 -4.77 -10.69 -2.36
N MET A 522 -3.98 -10.57 -3.43
CA MET A 522 -2.79 -11.39 -3.67
C MET A 522 -1.71 -11.17 -2.61
N ARG A 523 -1.48 -9.93 -2.17
CA ARG A 523 -0.52 -9.62 -1.09
C ARG A 523 -0.96 -10.20 0.26
N ARG A 524 -2.25 -10.12 0.60
CA ARG A 524 -2.77 -10.68 1.86
C ARG A 524 -2.74 -12.20 1.86
N THR A 525 -3.08 -12.84 0.73
CA THR A 525 -2.92 -14.29 0.60
C THR A 525 -1.45 -14.70 0.65
N GLN A 526 -0.56 -13.88 0.09
CA GLN A 526 0.88 -14.06 0.27
C GLN A 526 1.28 -14.00 1.73
N ILE A 527 1.01 -12.90 2.42
CA ILE A 527 1.35 -12.74 3.84
C ILE A 527 0.77 -13.86 4.69
N ALA A 528 -0.49 -14.25 4.45
CA ALA A 528 -1.09 -15.40 5.14
C ALA A 528 -0.31 -16.70 4.88
N GLY A 529 0.11 -16.95 3.65
CA GLY A 529 0.96 -18.09 3.30
C GLY A 529 2.34 -18.07 3.97
N TRP A 530 2.99 -16.91 4.08
CA TRP A 530 4.31 -16.76 4.74
C TRP A 530 4.26 -16.81 6.27
N THR A 531 3.13 -16.43 6.88
CA THR A 531 3.02 -16.27 8.35
C THR A 531 2.36 -17.45 9.06
N GLN A 532 1.61 -18.29 8.33
CA GLN A 532 1.00 -19.49 8.91
C GLN A 532 2.05 -20.61 8.99
N ALA A 533 2.31 -21.12 10.20
CA ALA A 533 3.36 -22.13 10.44
C ALA A 533 3.24 -23.39 9.55
N HIS A 534 2.02 -23.81 9.19
CA HIS A 534 1.79 -24.96 8.32
C HIS A 534 1.91 -24.65 6.81
N MET A 535 1.96 -23.37 6.42
CA MET A 535 2.12 -22.92 5.02
C MET A 535 3.45 -22.20 4.77
N ALA A 536 4.19 -21.82 5.82
CA ALA A 536 5.39 -20.98 5.72
C ALA A 536 6.48 -21.56 4.80
N GLU A 537 6.57 -22.88 4.69
CA GLU A 537 7.48 -23.57 3.77
C GLU A 537 6.82 -23.86 2.40
N ALA A 538 5.57 -24.31 2.40
CA ALA A 538 4.85 -24.70 1.18
C ALA A 538 4.52 -23.50 0.25
N TYR A 539 4.29 -22.33 0.84
CA TYR A 539 3.89 -21.13 0.12
C TYR A 539 5.02 -20.53 -0.75
N PRO A 540 6.22 -20.20 -0.21
CA PRO A 540 7.37 -19.82 -1.04
C PRO A 540 7.76 -20.91 -2.04
N ALA A 541 7.68 -22.19 -1.64
CA ALA A 541 7.94 -23.30 -2.54
C ALA A 541 7.02 -23.24 -3.78
N SER A 542 5.74 -22.85 -3.65
CA SER A 542 4.84 -22.72 -4.81
C SER A 542 5.28 -21.68 -5.84
N PHE A 543 5.95 -20.59 -5.44
CA PHE A 543 6.49 -19.60 -6.38
C PHE A 543 7.79 -20.08 -7.02
N LEU A 544 8.66 -20.70 -6.23
CA LEU A 544 9.91 -21.28 -6.72
C LEU A 544 9.64 -22.43 -7.70
N ASN A 545 8.62 -23.25 -7.43
CA ASN A 545 8.18 -24.33 -8.32
C ASN A 545 7.83 -23.80 -9.71
N ARG A 546 7.15 -22.64 -9.81
CA ARG A 546 6.81 -22.07 -11.13
C ARG A 546 8.05 -21.64 -11.90
N VAL A 547 9.05 -21.09 -11.23
CA VAL A 547 10.34 -20.74 -11.86
C VAL A 547 11.04 -22.02 -12.30
N GLN A 548 11.09 -23.04 -11.45
CA GLN A 548 11.64 -24.35 -11.78
C GLN A 548 10.95 -24.97 -13.01
N PHE A 549 9.62 -24.89 -13.11
CA PHE A 549 8.87 -25.41 -14.26
C PHE A 549 9.16 -24.61 -15.54
N ALA A 550 9.34 -23.30 -15.44
CA ALA A 550 9.71 -22.46 -16.57
C ALA A 550 11.15 -22.70 -17.03
N GLU A 551 12.08 -22.82 -16.09
CA GLU A 551 13.47 -23.20 -16.35
C GLU A 551 13.50 -24.56 -17.04
N ALA A 552 12.77 -25.55 -16.53
CA ALA A 552 12.62 -26.86 -17.15
C ALA A 552 12.06 -26.78 -18.59
N ALA A 553 11.02 -25.98 -18.82
CA ALA A 553 10.48 -25.75 -20.16
C ALA A 553 11.50 -25.11 -21.11
N SER A 554 12.24 -24.10 -20.64
CA SER A 554 13.27 -23.42 -21.41
C SER A 554 14.47 -24.32 -21.69
N GLU A 555 14.88 -25.12 -20.71
CA GLU A 555 15.95 -26.11 -20.84
C GLU A 555 15.56 -27.17 -21.87
N GLY A 556 14.31 -27.64 -21.85
CA GLY A 556 13.79 -28.59 -22.82
C GLY A 556 13.85 -28.07 -24.25
N LEU A 557 13.47 -26.80 -24.47
CA LEU A 557 13.59 -26.16 -25.77
C LEU A 557 15.05 -25.99 -26.19
N ALA A 558 15.92 -25.55 -25.29
CA ALA A 558 17.35 -25.37 -25.57
C ALA A 558 18.03 -26.70 -25.94
N ARG A 559 17.76 -27.76 -25.17
CA ARG A 559 18.26 -29.12 -25.46
C ARG A 559 17.66 -29.68 -26.74
N HIS A 560 16.38 -29.40 -27.04
CA HIS A 560 15.80 -29.77 -28.33
C HIS A 560 16.49 -29.05 -29.49
N GLN A 561 16.81 -27.77 -29.35
CA GLN A 561 17.47 -27.01 -30.39
C GLN A 561 18.91 -27.48 -30.61
N ALA A 562 19.65 -27.80 -29.54
CA ALA A 562 21.05 -28.24 -29.62
C ALA A 562 21.19 -29.71 -30.03
N GLU A 563 20.40 -30.60 -29.43
CA GLU A 563 20.59 -32.05 -29.50
C GLU A 563 19.41 -32.79 -30.14
N ARG A 564 18.31 -32.08 -30.44
CA ARG A 564 17.05 -32.62 -30.99
C ARG A 564 16.31 -33.58 -30.04
N LEU A 565 16.61 -33.55 -28.75
CA LEU A 565 15.95 -34.36 -27.71
C LEU A 565 14.51 -33.90 -27.44
N ARG A 566 13.58 -34.85 -27.26
CA ARG A 566 12.14 -34.57 -27.20
C ARG A 566 11.50 -34.67 -25.81
N GLY A 567 12.19 -35.20 -24.80
CA GLY A 567 11.58 -35.45 -23.49
C GLY A 567 12.52 -35.27 -22.30
N TRP A 568 11.92 -35.17 -21.12
CA TRP A 568 12.65 -35.04 -19.86
C TRP A 568 13.47 -36.31 -19.55
N ASN A 569 14.72 -36.15 -19.13
CA ASN A 569 15.65 -37.24 -18.81
C ASN A 569 15.81 -38.28 -19.95
N THR A 570 15.83 -37.79 -21.20
CA THR A 570 15.93 -38.65 -22.39
C THR A 570 17.36 -38.88 -22.87
N THR A 571 17.55 -39.93 -23.67
CA THR A 571 18.81 -40.26 -24.36
C THR A 571 18.69 -40.06 -25.87
N ALA A 572 19.77 -40.29 -26.62
CA ALA A 572 19.78 -40.17 -28.09
C ALA A 572 18.69 -41.00 -28.81
N ASN A 573 18.18 -42.06 -28.18
CA ASN A 573 17.17 -42.96 -28.75
C ASN A 573 15.77 -42.33 -28.92
N THR A 574 15.52 -41.17 -28.30
CA THR A 574 14.25 -40.43 -28.41
C THR A 574 14.45 -39.07 -29.10
N ARG A 575 15.61 -38.88 -29.74
CA ARG A 575 15.90 -37.70 -30.56
C ARG A 575 14.92 -37.60 -31.73
N THR A 576 14.65 -36.38 -32.17
CA THR A 576 13.90 -36.14 -33.42
C THR A 576 14.76 -36.62 -34.59
N PRO A 577 14.24 -37.52 -35.45
CA PRO A 577 15.00 -38.02 -36.60
C PRO A 577 15.58 -36.88 -37.44
N ASP A 578 16.80 -37.04 -37.95
CA ASP A 578 17.53 -35.93 -38.59
C ASP A 578 16.83 -35.40 -39.86
N HIS A 579 16.05 -36.24 -40.54
CA HIS A 579 15.28 -35.87 -41.73
C HIS A 579 13.98 -35.11 -41.44
N VAL A 580 13.58 -34.97 -40.17
CA VAL A 580 12.32 -34.31 -39.78
C VAL A 580 12.59 -32.84 -39.42
N HIS A 581 12.24 -31.91 -40.30
CA HIS A 581 12.48 -30.47 -40.10
C HIS A 581 11.19 -29.72 -39.75
N ILE A 582 10.66 -29.98 -38.55
CA ILE A 582 9.43 -29.33 -38.05
C ILE A 582 9.79 -28.15 -37.13
N PRO A 583 9.19 -26.95 -37.32
CA PRO A 583 9.36 -25.82 -36.43
C PRO A 583 9.03 -26.17 -34.97
N SER A 584 10.01 -26.04 -34.08
CA SER A 584 9.94 -26.46 -32.66
C SER A 584 10.40 -25.38 -31.69
N GLY A 585 10.50 -24.14 -32.17
CA GLY A 585 10.87 -22.98 -31.35
C GLY A 585 9.72 -22.48 -30.49
N ILE A 586 9.98 -21.34 -29.84
CA ILE A 586 8.96 -20.61 -29.09
C ILE A 586 7.78 -20.27 -30.02
N ASP A 587 6.56 -20.37 -29.49
CA ASP A 587 5.29 -20.13 -30.19
C ASP A 587 4.99 -21.06 -31.36
N THR A 588 5.66 -22.20 -31.47
CA THR A 588 5.23 -23.28 -32.36
C THR A 588 4.44 -24.34 -31.58
N PRO A 589 3.45 -25.02 -32.19
CA PRO A 589 2.67 -26.07 -31.52
C PRO A 589 3.55 -27.22 -30.99
N ARG A 590 4.62 -27.56 -31.73
CA ARG A 590 5.57 -28.59 -31.33
C ARG A 590 6.47 -28.11 -30.19
N GLY A 591 6.95 -26.87 -30.23
CA GLY A 591 7.72 -26.26 -29.14
C GLY A 591 6.91 -26.19 -27.85
N ALA A 592 5.63 -25.82 -27.93
CA ALA A 592 4.72 -25.79 -26.79
C ALA A 592 4.50 -27.18 -26.18
N ALA A 593 4.34 -28.22 -27.01
CA ALA A 593 4.22 -29.59 -26.52
C ALA A 593 5.49 -30.05 -25.77
N ILE A 594 6.68 -29.74 -26.31
CA ILE A 594 7.97 -30.02 -25.65
C ILE A 594 8.06 -29.28 -24.31
N ALA A 595 7.78 -27.97 -24.31
CA ALA A 595 7.80 -27.15 -23.11
C ALA A 595 6.85 -27.68 -22.02
N VAL A 596 5.61 -28.05 -22.38
CA VAL A 596 4.64 -28.68 -21.47
C VAL A 596 5.18 -29.99 -20.90
N GLN A 597 5.75 -30.86 -21.74
CA GLN A 597 6.28 -32.15 -21.29
C GLN A 597 7.44 -32.00 -20.30
N TRP A 598 8.34 -31.05 -20.53
CA TRP A 598 9.47 -30.78 -19.63
C TRP A 598 9.02 -30.12 -18.33
N ALA A 599 8.10 -29.16 -18.39
CA ALA A 599 7.51 -28.56 -17.20
C ALA A 599 6.77 -29.62 -16.34
N ALA A 600 6.00 -30.51 -16.98
CA ALA A 600 5.33 -31.62 -16.31
C ALA A 600 6.32 -32.60 -15.68
N GLY A 601 7.42 -32.92 -16.38
CA GLY A 601 8.51 -33.73 -15.84
C GLY A 601 9.20 -33.13 -14.62
N ALA A 602 9.23 -31.80 -14.51
CA ALA A 602 9.73 -31.08 -13.35
C ALA A 602 8.72 -30.96 -12.19
N GLY A 603 7.46 -31.39 -12.39
CA GLY A 603 6.42 -31.43 -11.35
C GLY A 603 5.20 -30.53 -11.60
N ALA A 604 5.08 -29.89 -12.77
CA ALA A 604 3.90 -29.10 -13.10
C ALA A 604 2.69 -30.01 -13.39
N ALA A 605 1.69 -30.01 -12.51
CA ALA A 605 0.52 -30.88 -12.63
C ALA A 605 -0.77 -30.16 -13.07
N SER A 606 -0.88 -28.86 -12.79
CA SER A 606 -2.10 -28.11 -13.07
C SER A 606 -2.02 -27.31 -14.38
N GLU A 607 -3.18 -27.06 -15.01
CA GLU A 607 -3.30 -26.14 -16.14
C GLU A 607 -2.65 -24.78 -15.85
N GLY A 608 -2.80 -24.29 -14.62
CA GLY A 608 -2.25 -23.00 -14.20
C GLY A 608 -0.73 -22.98 -14.09
N ASP A 609 -0.12 -24.08 -13.64
CA ASP A 609 1.34 -24.18 -13.52
C ASP A 609 2.00 -24.31 -14.89
N LEU A 610 1.39 -25.09 -15.80
CA LEU A 610 1.87 -25.24 -17.17
C LEU A 610 1.74 -23.93 -17.95
N LEU A 611 0.61 -23.23 -17.83
CA LEU A 611 0.45 -21.92 -18.46
C LEU A 611 1.50 -20.91 -17.98
N ALA A 612 1.76 -20.89 -16.68
CA ALA A 612 2.77 -20.01 -16.10
C ALA A 612 4.19 -20.39 -16.56
N ALA A 613 4.49 -21.69 -16.63
CA ALA A 613 5.78 -22.20 -17.10
C ALA A 613 6.05 -21.78 -18.55
N LEU A 614 5.08 -21.98 -19.45
CA LEU A 614 5.23 -21.59 -20.86
C LEU A 614 5.36 -20.07 -21.02
N ALA A 615 4.54 -19.28 -20.33
CA ALA A 615 4.63 -17.83 -20.40
C ALA A 615 5.99 -17.30 -19.92
N MET A 616 6.55 -17.89 -18.85
CA MET A 616 7.87 -17.50 -18.34
C MET A 616 9.03 -18.04 -19.19
N ALA A 617 8.85 -19.16 -19.89
CA ALA A 617 9.80 -19.67 -20.87
C ALA A 617 9.84 -18.86 -22.18
N GLY A 618 8.97 -17.85 -22.33
CA GLY A 618 8.98 -16.90 -23.44
C GLY A 618 7.88 -17.08 -24.48
N PHE A 619 6.93 -18.00 -24.29
CA PHE A 619 5.80 -18.15 -25.21
C PHE A 619 4.84 -16.96 -25.12
N THR A 620 4.44 -16.45 -26.28
CA THR A 620 3.52 -15.31 -26.42
C THR A 620 2.18 -15.72 -27.03
N ASP A 621 2.12 -16.80 -27.82
CA ASP A 621 0.89 -17.26 -28.46
C ASP A 621 0.00 -18.05 -27.49
N ARG A 622 -1.06 -17.40 -27.05
CA ARG A 622 -2.00 -17.95 -26.07
C ARG A 622 -2.83 -19.12 -26.60
N GLN A 623 -3.11 -19.15 -27.90
CA GLN A 623 -3.86 -20.25 -28.50
C GLN A 623 -2.98 -21.50 -28.56
N VAL A 624 -1.72 -21.35 -28.97
CA VAL A 624 -0.74 -22.44 -28.98
C VAL A 624 -0.52 -23.00 -27.58
N MET A 625 -0.31 -22.13 -26.58
CA MET A 625 -0.16 -22.55 -25.18
C MET A 625 -1.37 -23.35 -24.68
N ASN A 626 -2.58 -22.80 -24.83
CA ASN A 626 -3.80 -23.44 -24.32
C ASN A 626 -4.08 -24.78 -25.03
N ASN A 627 -3.81 -24.87 -26.33
CA ASN A 627 -4.02 -26.11 -27.08
C ASN A 627 -3.08 -27.23 -26.61
N ALA A 628 -1.80 -26.92 -26.37
CA ALA A 628 -0.83 -27.88 -25.86
C ALA A 628 -1.17 -28.33 -24.43
N ILE A 629 -1.55 -27.38 -23.57
CA ILE A 629 -1.97 -27.66 -22.18
C ILE A 629 -3.24 -28.51 -22.16
N TRP A 630 -4.23 -28.17 -22.98
CA TRP A 630 -5.48 -28.93 -23.08
C TRP A 630 -5.21 -30.38 -23.47
N ALA A 631 -4.36 -30.62 -24.47
CA ALA A 631 -4.05 -31.97 -24.90
C ALA A 631 -3.34 -32.77 -23.79
N HIS A 632 -2.41 -32.15 -23.07
CA HIS A 632 -1.75 -32.77 -21.91
C HIS A 632 -2.73 -33.13 -20.79
N VAL A 633 -3.55 -32.17 -20.36
CA VAL A 633 -4.52 -32.34 -19.26
C VAL A 633 -5.62 -33.32 -19.64
N TYR A 634 -6.08 -33.28 -20.90
CA TYR A 634 -6.98 -34.28 -21.43
C TYR A 634 -6.38 -35.67 -21.23
N ALA A 635 -5.12 -35.86 -21.61
CA ALA A 635 -4.47 -37.15 -21.50
C ALA A 635 -4.38 -37.62 -20.03
N GLU A 636 -3.94 -36.75 -19.10
CA GLU A 636 -3.85 -37.07 -17.67
C GLU A 636 -5.21 -37.51 -17.09
N ASN A 637 -6.28 -36.74 -17.36
CA ASN A 637 -7.63 -37.06 -16.88
C ASN A 637 -8.16 -38.41 -17.38
N HIS A 638 -7.72 -38.86 -18.56
CA HIS A 638 -8.13 -40.15 -19.15
C HIS A 638 -7.23 -41.32 -18.72
N THR A 639 -6.33 -41.10 -17.76
CA THR A 639 -5.45 -42.13 -17.17
C THR A 639 -5.56 -42.26 -15.66
N ALA A 640 -6.41 -41.48 -15.00
CA ALA A 640 -6.47 -41.36 -13.55
C ALA A 640 -6.69 -42.71 -12.81
N ASP A 641 -7.52 -43.58 -13.38
CA ASP A 641 -7.90 -44.87 -12.80
C ASP A 641 -6.97 -46.04 -13.21
N GLU A 642 -5.95 -45.78 -14.03
CA GLU A 642 -5.04 -46.82 -14.52
C GLU A 642 -3.84 -46.98 -13.55
N PRO A 643 -3.34 -48.21 -13.33
CA PRO A 643 -2.15 -48.46 -12.51
C PRO A 643 -0.95 -47.63 -12.96
N ALA A 644 -0.07 -47.22 -12.04
CA ALA A 644 1.08 -46.35 -12.35
C ALA A 644 1.96 -46.87 -13.51
N LYS A 645 2.16 -48.19 -13.60
CA LYS A 645 2.90 -48.83 -14.70
C LYS A 645 2.21 -48.75 -16.07
N ALA A 646 0.88 -48.61 -16.10
CA ALA A 646 0.07 -48.53 -17.31
C ALA A 646 -0.27 -47.09 -17.73
N LYS A 647 -0.07 -46.10 -16.85
CA LYS A 647 -0.39 -44.69 -17.11
C LYS A 647 0.23 -44.13 -18.41
N PRO A 648 1.52 -44.35 -18.73
CA PRO A 648 2.12 -43.78 -19.94
C PRO A 648 1.47 -44.31 -21.22
N MET A 649 1.13 -45.60 -21.26
CA MET A 649 0.47 -46.22 -22.39
C MET A 649 -1.01 -45.85 -22.47
N ALA A 650 -1.69 -45.73 -21.33
CA ALA A 650 -3.04 -45.20 -21.28
C ALA A 650 -3.09 -43.76 -21.82
N ARG A 651 -2.04 -42.96 -21.55
CA ARG A 651 -1.90 -41.58 -22.05
C ARG A 651 -1.74 -41.56 -23.57
N VAL A 652 -0.88 -42.41 -24.12
CA VAL A 652 -0.76 -42.62 -25.57
C VAL A 652 -2.11 -43.04 -26.18
N ALA A 653 -2.81 -43.98 -25.55
CA ALA A 653 -4.09 -44.47 -26.05
C ALA A 653 -5.21 -43.42 -26.01
N ALA A 654 -5.20 -42.53 -25.02
CA ALA A 654 -6.13 -41.41 -24.95
C ALA A 654 -5.85 -40.39 -26.06
N LEU A 655 -4.58 -39.99 -26.22
CA LEU A 655 -4.17 -39.02 -27.23
C LEU A 655 -4.31 -39.54 -28.66
N SER A 656 -4.09 -40.83 -28.90
CA SER A 656 -4.28 -41.42 -30.23
C SER A 656 -5.75 -41.37 -30.65
N ARG A 657 -6.68 -41.59 -29.71
CA ARG A 657 -8.13 -41.49 -29.98
C ARG A 657 -8.56 -40.06 -30.25
N VAL A 658 -8.04 -39.10 -29.46
CA VAL A 658 -8.33 -37.68 -29.69
C VAL A 658 -7.79 -37.22 -31.03
N PHE A 659 -6.53 -37.53 -31.33
CA PHE A 659 -5.93 -37.17 -32.61
C PHE A 659 -6.72 -37.76 -33.79
N GLU A 660 -7.18 -39.00 -33.67
CA GLU A 660 -8.00 -39.61 -34.72
C GLU A 660 -9.36 -38.93 -34.89
N SER A 661 -10.00 -38.52 -33.78
CA SER A 661 -11.28 -37.81 -33.84
C SER A 661 -11.14 -36.35 -34.31
N ASN A 662 -10.02 -35.73 -34.00
CA ASN A 662 -9.74 -34.32 -34.26
C ASN A 662 -8.24 -34.13 -34.59
N PRO A 663 -7.84 -34.38 -35.84
CA PRO A 663 -6.44 -34.34 -36.25
C PRO A 663 -5.95 -32.90 -36.37
N THR A 664 -5.37 -32.42 -35.28
CA THR A 664 -4.76 -31.10 -35.14
C THR A 664 -3.28 -31.23 -34.81
N GLU A 665 -2.50 -30.20 -35.13
CA GLU A 665 -1.06 -30.17 -34.82
C GLU A 665 -0.77 -30.35 -33.32
N HIS A 666 -1.54 -29.71 -32.45
CA HIS A 666 -1.34 -29.84 -31.00
C HIS A 666 -1.63 -31.25 -30.49
N ASN A 667 -2.66 -31.94 -31.02
CA ASN A 667 -2.95 -33.32 -30.65
C ASN A 667 -1.87 -34.26 -31.15
N LEU A 668 -1.32 -34.02 -32.35
CA LEU A 668 -0.21 -34.78 -32.90
C LEU A 668 1.05 -34.64 -32.03
N TYR A 669 1.42 -33.41 -31.68
CA TYR A 669 2.63 -33.18 -30.89
C TYR A 669 2.48 -33.58 -29.43
N ALA A 670 1.28 -33.47 -28.84
CA ALA A 670 1.01 -34.05 -27.52
C ALA A 670 1.12 -35.58 -27.53
N LEU A 671 0.61 -36.22 -28.58
CA LEU A 671 0.78 -37.66 -28.82
C LEU A 671 2.26 -38.04 -29.01
N GLU A 672 3.03 -37.23 -29.75
CA GLU A 672 4.48 -37.38 -29.88
C GLU A 672 5.16 -37.37 -28.51
N MET A 673 4.84 -36.39 -27.65
CA MET A 673 5.42 -36.31 -26.31
C MET A 673 5.04 -37.51 -25.44
N ALA A 674 3.80 -37.98 -25.53
CA ALA A 674 3.37 -39.17 -24.79
C ALA A 674 4.09 -40.45 -25.28
N ALA A 675 4.29 -40.60 -26.59
CA ALA A 675 5.04 -41.73 -27.15
C ALA A 675 6.53 -41.69 -26.75
N VAL A 676 7.13 -40.49 -26.73
CA VAL A 676 8.50 -40.28 -26.22
C VAL A 676 8.59 -40.64 -24.74
N GLN A 677 7.63 -40.20 -23.92
CA GLN A 677 7.60 -40.55 -22.49
C GLN A 677 7.49 -42.05 -22.28
N LEU A 678 6.55 -42.72 -22.96
CA LEU A 678 6.41 -44.17 -22.93
C LEU A 678 7.73 -44.86 -23.28
N ARG A 679 8.43 -44.39 -24.32
CA ARG A 679 9.73 -44.92 -24.74
C ARG A 679 10.84 -44.70 -23.71
N THR A 680 10.78 -43.59 -22.98
CA THR A 680 11.76 -43.19 -21.95
C THR A 680 11.62 -44.06 -20.71
N GLU A 681 10.39 -44.29 -20.25
CA GLU A 681 10.13 -45.20 -19.12
C GLU A 681 10.46 -46.65 -19.46
N ARG A 682 10.36 -46.99 -20.74
CA ARG A 682 10.76 -48.27 -21.33
C ARG A 682 12.17 -48.24 -21.95
N SER A 683 13.02 -47.34 -21.46
CA SER A 683 14.40 -47.23 -21.95
C SER A 683 15.29 -48.29 -21.32
N GLY A 684 15.27 -49.50 -21.88
CA GLY A 684 16.17 -50.57 -21.47
C GLY A 684 16.22 -51.67 -22.52
N GLY A 685 17.42 -52.03 -22.98
CA GLY A 685 17.59 -53.18 -23.86
C GLY A 685 17.75 -54.44 -23.00
N VAL A 686 16.76 -55.32 -22.98
CA VAL A 686 16.91 -56.64 -22.36
C VAL A 686 17.62 -57.56 -23.33
N ALA A 687 18.77 -58.10 -22.93
CA ALA A 687 19.48 -59.10 -23.72
C ALA A 687 18.68 -60.42 -23.74
N LEU A 688 18.10 -60.73 -24.90
CA LEU A 688 17.42 -62.00 -25.17
C LEU A 688 18.34 -62.98 -25.88
N THR A 689 18.15 -64.28 -25.60
CA THR A 689 18.69 -65.35 -26.45
C THR A 689 18.00 -65.35 -27.82
N SER A 690 18.55 -66.07 -28.81
CA SER A 690 17.92 -66.19 -30.14
C SER A 690 16.48 -66.73 -30.04
N ALA A 691 16.28 -67.81 -29.29
CA ALA A 691 14.96 -68.43 -29.10
C ALA A 691 13.95 -67.50 -28.40
N GLN A 692 14.37 -66.75 -27.37
CA GLN A 692 13.50 -65.78 -26.70
C GLN A 692 13.12 -64.63 -27.64
N ARG A 693 14.07 -64.18 -28.46
CA ARG A 693 13.85 -63.10 -29.44
C ARG A 693 12.90 -63.53 -30.55
N ASP A 694 13.03 -64.76 -31.04
CA ASP A 694 12.14 -65.29 -32.07
C ASP A 694 10.71 -65.46 -31.53
N LEU A 695 10.55 -65.96 -30.30
CA LEU A 695 9.26 -66.02 -29.60
C LEU A 695 8.63 -64.62 -29.44
N ALA A 696 9.44 -63.62 -29.06
CA ALA A 696 8.96 -62.27 -28.88
C ALA A 696 8.53 -61.60 -30.20
N ARG A 697 9.28 -61.82 -31.28
CA ARG A 697 8.93 -61.34 -32.62
C ARG A 697 7.66 -62.02 -33.15
N ASP A 698 7.57 -63.34 -33.03
CA ASP A 698 6.39 -64.10 -33.46
C ASP A 698 5.12 -63.59 -32.77
N TYR A 699 5.20 -63.30 -31.46
CA TYR A 699 4.11 -62.66 -30.74
C TYR A 699 3.79 -61.25 -31.25
N MET A 700 4.79 -60.41 -31.53
CA MET A 700 4.55 -59.05 -32.03
C MET A 700 3.93 -59.04 -33.43
N ASP A 701 4.30 -60.00 -34.28
CA ASP A 701 3.73 -60.16 -35.61
C ASP A 701 2.28 -60.67 -35.53
N ASN A 702 1.99 -61.59 -34.59
CA ASN A 702 0.67 -62.20 -34.37
C ASN A 702 0.25 -62.15 -32.88
N PRO A 703 -0.22 -61.00 -32.37
CA PRO A 703 -0.53 -60.84 -30.95
C PRO A 703 -1.77 -61.64 -30.53
N THR A 704 -1.57 -62.69 -29.75
CA THR A 704 -2.66 -63.56 -29.23
C THR A 704 -2.80 -63.48 -27.71
N LEU A 705 -4.05 -63.47 -27.23
CA LEU A 705 -4.34 -63.42 -25.79
C LEU A 705 -3.78 -64.63 -25.04
N GLU A 706 -3.79 -65.80 -25.69
CA GLU A 706 -3.26 -67.03 -25.12
C GLU A 706 -1.72 -67.00 -25.02
N GLY A 707 -1.04 -66.49 -26.05
CA GLY A 707 0.42 -66.36 -26.07
C GLY A 707 0.92 -65.51 -24.91
N ILE A 708 0.28 -64.37 -24.66
CA ILE A 708 0.70 -63.50 -23.56
C ILE A 708 0.39 -64.07 -22.18
N ARG A 709 -0.79 -64.70 -22.00
CA ARG A 709 -1.15 -65.33 -20.71
C ARG A 709 -0.21 -66.47 -20.36
N ARG A 710 0.21 -67.27 -21.35
CA ARG A 710 1.23 -68.32 -21.16
C ARG A 710 2.56 -67.71 -20.71
N LEU A 711 2.97 -66.60 -21.31
CA LEU A 711 4.23 -65.93 -20.97
C LEU A 711 4.17 -65.28 -19.58
N GLN A 712 3.04 -64.65 -19.21
CA GLN A 712 2.80 -64.09 -17.88
C GLN A 712 2.78 -65.18 -16.80
N ARG A 713 2.04 -66.27 -17.02
CA ARG A 713 2.02 -67.43 -16.11
C ARG A 713 3.41 -67.99 -15.88
N ARG A 714 4.24 -68.11 -16.94
CA ARG A 714 5.64 -68.53 -16.81
C ARG A 714 6.46 -67.56 -15.96
N ALA A 715 6.24 -66.26 -16.08
CA ALA A 715 6.90 -65.27 -15.22
C ALA A 715 6.46 -65.44 -13.75
N ASP A 716 5.17 -65.69 -13.51
CA ASP A 716 4.59 -65.87 -12.18
C ASP A 716 4.92 -67.23 -11.53
N GLY A 717 5.61 -68.14 -12.24
CA GLY A 717 5.91 -69.50 -11.77
C GLY A 717 4.73 -70.46 -11.82
N LEU A 718 3.76 -70.17 -12.69
CA LEU A 718 2.57 -70.97 -12.93
C LEU A 718 2.71 -71.77 -14.23
N ASP A 719 2.03 -72.91 -14.30
CA ASP A 719 1.97 -73.73 -15.49
C ASP A 719 1.34 -72.91 -16.64
N PRO A 720 1.97 -72.85 -17.82
CA PRO A 720 1.53 -71.96 -18.91
C PRO A 720 0.11 -72.28 -19.39
N VAL A 721 -0.30 -73.55 -19.32
CA VAL A 721 -1.55 -74.07 -19.88
C VAL A 721 -2.64 -74.07 -18.81
N THR A 722 -2.36 -74.61 -17.63
CA THR A 722 -3.34 -74.82 -16.56
C THR A 722 -3.45 -73.64 -15.59
N GLY A 723 -2.37 -72.85 -15.42
CA GLY A 723 -2.33 -71.73 -14.47
C GLY A 723 -2.19 -72.13 -13.00
N ASN A 724 -1.97 -73.41 -12.71
CA ASN A 724 -1.65 -73.90 -11.37
C ASN A 724 -0.18 -73.62 -11.02
N VAL A 725 0.17 -73.65 -9.73
CA VAL A 725 1.58 -73.58 -9.30
C VAL A 725 2.37 -74.69 -9.98
N ASP A 726 3.42 -74.33 -10.70
CA ASP A 726 4.30 -75.28 -11.39
C ASP A 726 5.50 -75.62 -10.51
N PRO A 727 5.57 -76.83 -9.93
CA PRO A 727 6.69 -77.26 -9.08
C PRO A 727 8.02 -77.34 -9.85
N GLY A 728 7.97 -77.43 -11.19
CA GLY A 728 9.14 -77.48 -12.07
C GLY A 728 9.63 -76.11 -12.53
N SER A 729 8.95 -75.02 -12.17
CA SER A 729 9.33 -73.67 -12.58
C SER A 729 10.67 -73.26 -11.97
N THR A 730 11.70 -73.15 -12.81
CA THR A 730 13.02 -72.70 -12.36
C THR A 730 13.06 -71.17 -12.22
N ARG A 731 14.01 -70.66 -11.44
CA ARG A 731 14.26 -69.21 -11.37
C ARG A 731 14.66 -68.64 -12.73
N ASP A 732 15.42 -69.40 -13.51
CA ASP A 732 15.91 -68.97 -14.83
C ASP A 732 14.79 -68.89 -15.86
N ASP A 733 13.81 -69.81 -15.81
CA ASP A 733 12.63 -69.79 -16.68
C ASP A 733 11.73 -68.57 -16.42
N ARG A 734 11.54 -68.22 -15.13
CA ARG A 734 10.81 -67.01 -14.73
C ARG A 734 11.50 -65.75 -15.22
N ILE A 735 12.81 -65.64 -14.96
CA ILE A 735 13.62 -64.51 -15.44
C ILE A 735 13.61 -64.43 -16.97
N ALA A 736 13.67 -65.56 -17.68
CA ALA A 736 13.58 -65.60 -19.14
C ALA A 736 12.23 -65.09 -19.66
N ALA A 737 11.13 -65.49 -19.03
CA ALA A 737 9.79 -65.02 -19.38
C ALA A 737 9.61 -63.52 -19.10
N GLU A 738 10.04 -63.04 -17.92
CA GLU A 738 10.04 -61.61 -17.56
C GLU A 738 10.85 -60.76 -18.54
N ARG A 739 12.04 -61.25 -18.92
CA ARG A 739 12.90 -60.59 -19.92
C ARG A 739 12.22 -60.50 -21.29
N THR A 740 11.56 -61.57 -21.70
CA THR A 740 10.82 -61.63 -22.97
C THR A 740 9.63 -60.67 -22.95
N LEU A 741 8.86 -60.62 -21.86
CA LEU A 741 7.77 -59.66 -21.66
C LEU A 741 8.26 -58.22 -21.74
N SER A 742 9.32 -57.89 -20.99
CA SER A 742 9.90 -56.55 -21.02
C SER A 742 10.41 -56.16 -22.41
N TRP A 743 11.02 -57.09 -23.15
CA TRP A 743 11.42 -56.85 -24.54
C TRP A 743 10.22 -56.55 -25.45
N ILE A 744 9.11 -57.29 -25.31
CA ILE A 744 7.87 -57.07 -26.08
C ILE A 744 7.29 -55.68 -25.76
N GLU A 745 7.21 -55.31 -24.47
CA GLU A 745 6.74 -54.00 -24.02
C GLU A 745 7.59 -52.84 -24.61
N ASN A 746 8.91 -53.02 -24.65
CA ASN A 746 9.85 -52.09 -25.28
C ASN A 746 9.66 -52.02 -26.80
N GLY A 747 9.40 -53.16 -27.45
CA GLY A 747 9.12 -53.26 -28.88
C GLY A 747 7.87 -52.49 -29.28
N TYR A 748 6.77 -52.63 -28.51
CA TYR A 748 5.57 -51.82 -28.74
C TYR A 748 5.80 -50.33 -28.53
N ALA A 749 6.52 -49.93 -27.48
CA ALA A 749 6.85 -48.51 -27.26
C ALA A 749 7.65 -47.93 -28.43
N MET A 750 8.58 -48.71 -29.00
CA MET A 750 9.35 -48.31 -30.18
C MET A 750 8.47 -48.21 -31.44
N ASN A 751 7.62 -49.20 -31.70
CA ASN A 751 6.73 -49.20 -32.86
C ASN A 751 5.71 -48.06 -32.81
N ILE A 752 5.20 -47.74 -31.62
CA ILE A 752 4.32 -46.59 -31.39
C ILE A 752 5.07 -45.29 -31.72
N LEU A 753 6.29 -45.10 -31.20
CA LEU A 753 7.07 -43.91 -31.47
C LEU A 753 7.37 -43.76 -32.98
N ASN A 754 7.75 -44.86 -33.64
CA ASN A 754 7.99 -44.87 -35.09
C ASN A 754 6.72 -44.53 -35.90
N ALA A 755 5.56 -45.04 -35.49
CA ALA A 755 4.28 -44.72 -36.12
C ALA A 755 3.92 -43.24 -35.94
N VAL A 756 4.21 -42.65 -34.78
CA VAL A 756 4.05 -41.20 -34.55
C VAL A 756 5.04 -40.39 -35.39
N ASP A 757 6.29 -40.83 -35.53
CA ASP A 757 7.28 -40.19 -36.40
C ASP A 757 6.89 -40.24 -37.88
N GLN A 758 6.18 -41.29 -38.30
CA GLN A 758 5.57 -41.37 -39.64
C GLN A 758 4.40 -40.39 -39.79
N LEU A 759 3.56 -40.24 -38.76
CA LEU A 759 2.49 -39.23 -38.76
C LEU A 759 3.03 -37.81 -38.87
N ASN A 760 4.15 -37.51 -38.18
CA ASN A 760 4.83 -36.22 -38.27
C ASN A 760 5.38 -35.89 -39.67
N GLN A 761 5.59 -36.90 -40.52
CA GLN A 761 6.02 -36.73 -41.91
C GLN A 761 4.85 -36.69 -42.91
N THR A 762 3.64 -37.04 -42.45
CA THR A 762 2.44 -37.06 -43.29
C THR A 762 1.79 -35.67 -43.27
N PRO A 763 1.42 -35.09 -44.42
CA PRO A 763 0.70 -33.82 -44.45
C PRO A 763 -0.59 -33.91 -43.62
N LEU A 764 -0.77 -32.97 -42.69
CA LEU A 764 -1.94 -33.00 -41.79
C LEU A 764 -3.27 -32.87 -42.55
N GLU A 765 -3.25 -32.16 -43.68
CA GLU A 765 -4.42 -32.00 -44.57
C GLU A 765 -4.93 -33.35 -45.09
N ASP A 766 -4.04 -34.29 -45.43
CA ASP A 766 -4.41 -35.63 -45.90
C ASP A 766 -5.08 -36.45 -44.78
N ILE A 767 -4.61 -36.28 -43.55
CA ILE A 767 -5.19 -36.92 -42.37
C ILE A 767 -6.57 -36.32 -42.07
N GLN A 768 -6.70 -34.99 -42.13
CA GLN A 768 -7.96 -34.28 -41.95
C GLN A 768 -9.00 -34.64 -43.02
N ALA A 769 -8.57 -34.78 -44.27
CA ALA A 769 -9.43 -35.20 -45.38
C ALA A 769 -10.04 -36.58 -45.12
N GLY A 770 -9.24 -37.55 -44.65
CA GLY A 770 -9.74 -38.88 -44.25
C GLY A 770 -10.74 -38.81 -43.09
N ALA A 771 -10.41 -38.05 -42.03
CA ALA A 771 -11.28 -37.89 -40.86
C ALA A 771 -12.66 -37.32 -41.22
N ARG A 772 -12.74 -36.36 -42.17
CA ARG A 772 -14.01 -35.77 -42.65
C ARG A 772 -14.94 -36.79 -43.30
N VAL A 773 -14.40 -37.83 -43.93
CA VAL A 773 -15.17 -38.90 -44.58
C VAL A 773 -15.28 -40.14 -43.68
N ARG A 774 -14.91 -40.02 -42.39
CA ARG A 774 -14.85 -41.12 -41.41
C ARG A 774 -13.96 -42.29 -41.84
N SER A 775 -12.98 -42.05 -42.71
CA SER A 775 -11.97 -43.01 -43.12
C SER A 775 -10.62 -42.64 -42.49
N ALA A 776 -10.16 -43.46 -41.54
CA ALA A 776 -8.86 -43.23 -40.91
C ALA A 776 -7.73 -43.41 -41.95
N HIS A 777 -6.85 -42.41 -42.05
CA HIS A 777 -5.65 -42.48 -42.89
C HIS A 777 -4.81 -43.74 -42.54
N PRO A 778 -4.14 -44.40 -43.50
CA PRO A 778 -3.37 -45.63 -43.24
C PRO A 778 -2.41 -45.51 -42.05
N ALA A 779 -1.65 -44.42 -41.96
CA ALA A 779 -0.74 -44.18 -40.83
C ALA A 779 -1.46 -44.09 -39.46
N VAL A 780 -2.69 -43.56 -39.41
CA VAL A 780 -3.50 -43.51 -38.18
C VAL A 780 -4.01 -44.90 -37.82
N ARG A 781 -4.37 -45.73 -38.82
CA ARG A 781 -4.75 -47.12 -38.61
C ARG A 781 -3.59 -47.96 -38.08
N ASP A 782 -2.39 -47.74 -38.59
CA ASP A 782 -1.19 -48.44 -38.16
C ASP A 782 -0.85 -48.07 -36.71
N LEU A 783 -0.88 -46.79 -36.35
CA LEU A 783 -0.74 -46.36 -34.96
C LEU A 783 -1.81 -47.01 -34.06
N ARG A 784 -3.09 -46.97 -34.47
CA ARG A 784 -4.19 -47.57 -33.70
C ARG A 784 -3.96 -49.06 -33.45
N ARG A 785 -3.46 -49.81 -34.43
CA ARG A 785 -3.12 -51.23 -34.28
C ARG A 785 -2.09 -51.40 -33.16
N TRP A 786 -0.96 -50.72 -33.26
CA TRP A 786 0.11 -50.80 -32.25
C TRP A 786 -0.36 -50.40 -30.85
N VAL A 787 -1.13 -49.32 -30.73
CA VAL A 787 -1.70 -48.86 -29.45
C VAL A 787 -2.69 -49.88 -28.87
N THR A 788 -3.52 -50.50 -29.70
CA THR A 788 -4.52 -51.48 -29.26
C THR A 788 -3.84 -52.75 -28.75
N ASP A 789 -2.84 -53.24 -29.48
CA ASP A 789 -2.09 -54.44 -29.12
C ASP A 789 -1.26 -54.21 -27.85
N ALA A 790 -0.60 -53.05 -27.73
CA ALA A 790 0.16 -52.67 -26.53
C ALA A 790 -0.73 -52.50 -25.30
N ARG A 791 -1.93 -51.91 -25.44
CA ARG A 791 -2.88 -51.79 -24.32
C ARG A 791 -3.45 -53.14 -23.89
N ARG A 792 -3.66 -54.04 -24.85
CA ARG A 792 -4.09 -55.42 -24.56
C ARG A 792 -3.00 -56.17 -23.77
N LEU A 793 -1.74 -56.01 -24.17
CA LEU A 793 -0.58 -56.55 -23.46
C LEU A 793 -0.57 -56.09 -21.99
N GLU A 794 -0.57 -54.77 -21.74
CA GLU A 794 -0.48 -54.22 -20.37
C GLU A 794 -1.62 -54.65 -19.45
N ARG A 795 -2.86 -54.65 -19.93
CA ARG A 795 -4.00 -55.11 -19.11
C ARG A 795 -3.84 -56.56 -18.65
N GLN A 796 -3.16 -57.39 -19.45
CA GLN A 796 -2.92 -58.79 -19.09
C GLN A 796 -1.66 -58.97 -18.21
N THR A 797 -0.62 -58.15 -18.38
CA THR A 797 0.63 -58.27 -17.61
C THR A 797 0.61 -57.51 -16.29
N HIS A 798 -0.26 -56.51 -16.14
CA HIS A 798 -0.34 -55.65 -14.95
C HIS A 798 -1.68 -55.74 -14.21
N GLY A 799 -2.65 -56.51 -14.73
CA GLY A 799 -4.00 -56.66 -14.19
C GLY A 799 -4.96 -55.52 -14.56
N ASP A 800 -6.27 -55.79 -14.50
CA ASP A 800 -7.28 -54.72 -14.55
C ASP A 800 -7.22 -53.95 -13.22
N GLY A 801 -7.07 -52.63 -13.28
CA GLY A 801 -6.73 -51.80 -12.12
C GLY A 801 -7.58 -52.06 -10.87
N ALA A 802 -6.92 -52.30 -9.74
CA ALA A 802 -7.56 -52.24 -8.44
C ALA A 802 -8.09 -50.81 -8.21
N THR A 803 -9.40 -50.69 -8.07
CA THR A 803 -10.06 -49.48 -7.58
C THR A 803 -9.39 -49.05 -6.26
N GLY A 804 -9.08 -47.76 -6.10
CA GLY A 804 -8.21 -47.18 -5.07
C GLY A 804 -8.60 -47.32 -3.60
N ALA A 805 -9.05 -48.49 -3.14
CA ALA A 805 -9.30 -48.81 -1.73
C ALA A 805 -8.17 -49.63 -1.07
N ASP A 806 -7.23 -50.21 -1.83
CA ASP A 806 -6.25 -51.19 -1.30
C ASP A 806 -4.84 -50.63 -1.01
N MET A 807 -4.66 -49.31 -0.99
CA MET A 807 -3.39 -48.70 -0.55
C MET A 807 -3.54 -47.97 0.79
N ALA A 808 -3.79 -48.74 1.86
CA ALA A 808 -3.28 -48.37 3.19
C ALA A 808 -1.85 -48.92 3.32
N PRO A 809 -0.90 -48.16 3.90
CA PRO A 809 0.46 -48.65 4.07
C PRO A 809 0.49 -49.84 5.04
N PRO A 810 1.36 -50.83 4.85
CA PRO A 810 1.53 -51.90 5.83
C PRO A 810 2.02 -51.28 7.15
N ARG A 811 1.33 -51.61 8.25
CA ARG A 811 1.87 -51.44 9.60
C ARG A 811 2.92 -52.49 9.89
#